data_AF-A0A0H5RQF8-F1
#
_entry.id   AF-A0A0H5RQF8-F1
#
_cell.length_a   1.000
_cell.length_b   1.000
_cell.length_c   1.000
_cell.angle_alpha   90.00
_cell.angle_beta   90.00
_cell.angle_gamma   90.00
#
_symmetry.space_group_name_H-M   'P 1'
#
loop_
_entity.id
_entity.type
_entity.pdbx_description
1 polymer ?
#
loop_
_entity_poly.entity_id
_entity_poly.type
_entity_poly.pdbx_seq_one_letter_code
_entity_poly.pdbx_strand_id
1 'polypeptide(L)'
;MELDEKGECRRLARALVMSLCDSADSLTRLDSISDSVASKAQVSLSRLRSMQATQIDDMRWAQHLLDQSSGRVVNIQDSMAQIVTMCSQCQLLLNSAYKDIRRVGIARRHLRQVTRLMDLFTSIPERARALEDQVGNEDSALKRVYIQVRQLVRLRDNALRETAKYQSGKDTGAHTRVARHFDSLSVVVAALQKRVWENISDTFYLAEEDPATLIKTLEVIEMEDYEQERNYTGNLFKVTPRRSMMQRTLDVLDEAIGKRFANAFGDDSPDKANNINHILGVGKKLIDDLYFVGSHVVPCYPDRFQVFSFFESRYQKWLYARLLHSTSDVDRMSPSDILDCINWIQDYCEAMESLGVDTKSESSSATLFLQHVPILMQAYLNVVSRTLNEWVQKILLSDWKTEPSQNGQGHWSTSAPQDLFCILNQQLDLAIKRGLRDQPFLDVVLMCFAVLVDYQNLQTDALRSQGFSKPDTFLIAVVNNCEQSVENSEAMRDRCKELFDPELEDMLVEKTDDIIDGFYRVGTSAVCVVAEQMVQCVKEKVLPEMFIPTWLSARDGEYAQKIIATFSDYFADYESWISKDVFFSKLIQESIRLFVIAYCTCLQSCNLSAKKKEFTIKLHCDYDALFEWYTGNTISEFVPVKIAEKQVEHIEKIQHILDCEPGWVPLFFESVFEIYGADRGVALKAFLSMRGDMSSSESTQICDRYREKYQSSTPANPPSDPVPGKKKPLSSILRF
;
A
#
# COMPACT_ATOMS: atom_id res chain seq x y z
N MET A 1 28.93 -55.28 -82.10
CA MET A 1 28.64 -55.55 -80.67
C MET A 1 28.79 -57.03 -80.36
N GLU A 2 28.08 -57.95 -81.04
CA GLU A 2 28.19 -59.41 -80.75
C GLU A 2 29.57 -60.06 -80.99
N LEU A 3 30.39 -59.54 -81.91
CA LEU A 3 31.76 -60.03 -82.14
C LEU A 3 32.71 -59.67 -80.98
N ASP A 4 32.41 -58.59 -80.26
CA ASP A 4 33.23 -58.06 -79.17
C ASP A 4 32.98 -58.83 -77.87
N GLU A 5 31.70 -59.14 -77.59
CA GLU A 5 31.27 -59.95 -76.44
C GLU A 5 31.82 -61.39 -76.48
N LYS A 6 31.93 -62.01 -77.68
CA LYS A 6 32.58 -63.33 -77.82
C LYS A 6 34.07 -63.27 -77.52
N GLY A 7 34.74 -62.18 -77.92
CA GLY A 7 36.15 -61.95 -77.60
C GLY A 7 36.37 -61.78 -76.11
N GLU A 8 35.51 -61.00 -75.46
CA GLU A 8 35.56 -60.71 -74.03
C GLU A 8 35.21 -61.94 -73.17
N CYS A 9 34.19 -62.72 -73.53
CA CYS A 9 33.88 -63.99 -72.88
C CYS A 9 35.03 -65.00 -72.98
N ARG A 10 35.72 -65.10 -74.13
CA ARG A 10 36.92 -65.95 -74.26
C ARG A 10 38.07 -65.43 -73.40
N ARG A 11 38.24 -64.11 -73.31
CA ARG A 11 39.25 -63.48 -72.44
C ARG A 11 38.97 -63.79 -70.97
N LEU A 12 37.73 -63.66 -70.52
CA LEU A 12 37.29 -63.98 -69.16
C LEU A 12 37.38 -65.47 -68.85
N ALA A 13 37.01 -66.35 -69.78
CA ALA A 13 37.16 -67.80 -69.60
C ALA A 13 38.64 -68.18 -69.46
N ARG A 14 39.52 -67.60 -70.28
CA ARG A 14 40.98 -67.79 -70.14
C ARG A 14 41.48 -67.24 -68.80
N ALA A 15 41.02 -66.07 -68.36
CA ALA A 15 41.38 -65.49 -67.08
C ALA A 15 40.93 -66.35 -65.89
N LEU A 16 39.72 -66.93 -65.95
CA LEU A 16 39.19 -67.84 -64.94
C LEU A 16 40.01 -69.14 -64.87
N VAL A 17 40.37 -69.71 -66.02
CA VAL A 17 41.23 -70.90 -66.07
C VAL A 17 42.63 -70.58 -65.56
N MET A 18 43.18 -69.41 -65.92
CA MET A 18 44.46 -68.93 -65.39
C MET A 18 44.42 -68.78 -63.86
N SER A 19 43.41 -68.12 -63.29
CA SER A 19 43.28 -67.95 -61.83
C SER A 19 43.05 -69.26 -61.06
N LEU A 20 42.54 -70.29 -61.74
CA LEU A 20 42.36 -71.61 -61.14
C LEU A 20 43.64 -72.46 -61.19
N CYS A 21 44.67 -72.01 -61.92
CA CYS A 21 45.95 -72.71 -62.13
C CYS A 21 47.16 -71.90 -61.62
N ASP A 22 47.04 -71.26 -60.44
CA ASP A 22 48.04 -70.31 -59.92
C ASP A 22 49.35 -70.93 -59.38
N SER A 23 49.46 -72.26 -59.29
CA SER A 23 50.69 -72.92 -58.81
C SER A 23 50.91 -74.29 -59.45
N ALA A 24 52.17 -74.75 -59.53
CA ALA A 24 52.55 -76.02 -60.16
C ALA A 24 51.87 -77.25 -59.52
N ASP A 25 51.52 -77.18 -58.24
CA ASP A 25 50.74 -78.22 -57.53
C ASP A 25 49.31 -78.38 -58.07
N SER A 26 48.80 -77.38 -58.78
CA SER A 26 47.44 -77.39 -59.36
C SER A 26 47.31 -78.38 -60.54
N LEU A 27 48.44 -78.81 -61.14
CA LEU A 27 48.45 -79.85 -62.18
C LEU A 27 47.93 -81.20 -61.67
N THR A 28 48.14 -81.51 -60.39
CA THR A 28 47.60 -82.74 -59.77
C THR A 28 46.09 -82.67 -59.54
N ARG A 29 45.52 -81.45 -59.49
CA ARG A 29 44.09 -81.19 -59.32
C ARG A 29 43.38 -80.89 -60.64
N LEU A 30 44.07 -80.96 -61.78
CA LEU A 30 43.58 -80.52 -63.08
C LEU A 30 42.34 -81.28 -63.54
N ASP A 31 42.26 -82.58 -63.28
CA ASP A 31 41.05 -83.38 -63.54
C ASP A 31 39.87 -82.93 -62.67
N SER A 32 40.09 -82.68 -61.37
CA SER A 32 39.02 -82.19 -60.48
C SER A 32 38.56 -80.77 -60.82
N ILE A 33 39.48 -79.91 -61.29
CA ILE A 33 39.18 -78.54 -61.71
C ILE A 33 38.45 -78.58 -63.05
N SER A 34 38.89 -79.43 -63.99
CA SER A 34 38.21 -79.69 -65.26
C SER A 34 36.79 -80.18 -65.03
N ASP A 35 36.58 -81.17 -64.16
CA ASP A 35 35.25 -81.68 -63.80
C ASP A 35 34.41 -80.61 -63.09
N SER A 36 35.00 -79.79 -62.22
CA SER A 36 34.29 -78.69 -61.57
C SER A 36 33.87 -77.59 -62.56
N VAL A 37 34.73 -77.24 -63.51
CA VAL A 37 34.45 -76.24 -64.56
C VAL A 37 33.44 -76.80 -65.56
N ALA A 38 33.55 -78.07 -65.96
CA ALA A 38 32.60 -78.75 -66.82
C ALA A 38 31.22 -78.86 -66.14
N SER A 39 31.19 -79.24 -64.86
CA SER A 39 29.96 -79.28 -64.06
C SER A 39 29.32 -77.90 -63.93
N LYS A 40 30.10 -76.86 -63.60
CA LYS A 40 29.62 -75.46 -63.55
C LYS A 40 29.10 -74.99 -64.91
N ALA A 41 29.80 -75.30 -66.00
CA ALA A 41 29.36 -74.96 -67.35
C ALA A 41 28.05 -75.68 -67.70
N GLN A 42 27.93 -76.97 -67.35
CA GLN A 42 26.72 -77.76 -67.60
C GLN A 42 25.53 -77.27 -66.76
N VAL A 43 25.75 -76.87 -65.50
CA VAL A 43 24.74 -76.25 -64.64
C VAL A 43 24.32 -74.87 -65.16
N SER A 44 25.27 -74.04 -65.61
CA SER A 44 24.96 -72.75 -66.23
C SER A 44 24.20 -72.92 -67.54
N LEU A 45 24.54 -73.93 -68.35
CA LEU A 45 23.91 -74.21 -69.64
C LEU A 45 22.51 -74.81 -69.46
N SER A 46 22.31 -75.68 -68.47
CA SER A 46 20.98 -76.18 -68.11
C SER A 46 20.09 -75.07 -67.55
N ARG A 47 20.64 -74.17 -66.73
CA ARG A 47 19.94 -72.98 -66.21
C ARG A 47 19.58 -72.01 -67.34
N LEU A 48 20.48 -71.76 -68.28
CA LEU A 48 20.21 -70.95 -69.47
C LEU A 48 19.14 -71.59 -70.37
N ARG A 49 19.20 -72.91 -70.61
CA ARG A 49 18.16 -73.62 -71.38
C ARG A 49 16.81 -73.56 -70.70
N SER A 50 16.77 -73.73 -69.37
CA SER A 50 15.54 -73.58 -68.60
C SER A 50 14.99 -72.16 -68.72
N MET A 51 15.82 -71.14 -68.53
CA MET A 51 15.41 -69.73 -68.67
C MET A 51 14.95 -69.40 -70.10
N GLN A 52 15.63 -69.92 -71.12
CA GLN A 52 15.25 -69.71 -72.51
C GLN A 52 13.92 -70.40 -72.83
N ALA A 53 13.69 -71.61 -72.31
CA ALA A 53 12.40 -72.29 -72.44
C ALA A 53 11.28 -71.50 -71.75
N THR A 54 11.52 -71.02 -70.52
CA THR A 54 10.57 -70.17 -69.79
C THR A 54 10.29 -68.87 -70.55
N GLN A 55 11.31 -68.18 -71.07
CA GLN A 55 11.11 -66.97 -71.86
C GLN A 55 10.34 -67.22 -73.17
N ILE A 56 10.58 -68.35 -73.85
CA ILE A 56 9.83 -68.71 -75.05
C ILE A 56 8.37 -69.01 -74.71
N ASP A 57 8.12 -69.72 -73.61
CA ASP A 57 6.75 -69.99 -73.16
C ASP A 57 6.04 -68.72 -72.69
N ASP A 58 6.74 -67.82 -71.99
CA ASP A 58 6.21 -66.51 -71.61
C ASP A 58 5.93 -65.64 -72.83
N MET A 59 6.78 -65.65 -73.86
CA MET A 59 6.54 -64.94 -75.12
C MET A 59 5.37 -65.53 -75.89
N ARG A 60 5.23 -66.86 -75.93
CA ARG A 60 4.07 -67.53 -76.55
C ARG A 60 2.79 -67.23 -75.80
N TRP A 61 2.85 -67.21 -74.48
CA TRP A 61 1.71 -66.84 -73.64
C TRP A 61 1.34 -65.37 -73.83
N ALA A 62 2.33 -64.46 -73.87
CA ALA A 62 2.13 -63.04 -74.16
C ALA A 62 1.54 -62.82 -75.56
N GLN A 63 2.00 -63.56 -76.57
CA GLN A 63 1.44 -63.51 -77.92
C GLN A 63 0.00 -64.01 -77.94
N HIS A 64 -0.29 -65.13 -77.26
CA HIS A 64 -1.65 -65.64 -77.16
C HIS A 64 -2.57 -64.66 -76.41
N LEU A 65 -2.05 -64.00 -75.37
CA LEU A 65 -2.78 -62.99 -74.61
C LEU A 65 -3.03 -61.73 -75.46
N LEU A 66 -2.08 -61.34 -76.31
CA LEU A 66 -2.22 -60.24 -77.26
C LEU A 66 -3.24 -60.55 -78.36
N ASP A 67 -3.24 -61.75 -78.92
CA ASP A 67 -4.26 -62.18 -79.88
C ASP A 67 -5.65 -62.24 -79.24
N GLN A 68 -5.76 -62.78 -78.03
CA GLN A 68 -7.02 -62.76 -77.28
C GLN A 68 -7.46 -61.33 -76.94
N SER A 69 -6.53 -60.46 -76.56
CA SER A 69 -6.81 -59.07 -76.25
C SER A 69 -7.26 -58.31 -77.49
N SER A 70 -6.56 -58.49 -78.61
CA SER A 70 -6.92 -57.92 -79.91
C SER A 70 -8.31 -58.39 -80.35
N GLY A 71 -8.58 -59.71 -80.29
CA GLY A 71 -9.90 -60.27 -80.59
C GLY A 71 -10.99 -59.75 -79.65
N ARG A 72 -10.72 -59.60 -78.35
CA ARG A 72 -11.64 -58.97 -77.39
C ARG A 72 -11.85 -57.49 -77.69
N VAL A 73 -10.83 -56.75 -78.08
CA VAL A 73 -10.93 -55.34 -78.45
C VAL A 73 -11.74 -55.17 -79.74
N VAL A 74 -11.54 -56.03 -80.74
CA VAL A 74 -12.37 -56.05 -81.96
C VAL A 74 -13.81 -56.40 -81.61
N ASN A 75 -14.05 -57.44 -80.79
CA ASN A 75 -15.40 -57.76 -80.33
C ASN A 75 -16.03 -56.62 -79.51
N ILE A 76 -15.26 -55.88 -78.71
CA ILE A 76 -15.72 -54.70 -77.98
C ILE A 76 -16.01 -53.56 -78.96
N GLN A 77 -15.18 -53.34 -79.98
CA GLN A 77 -15.44 -52.35 -81.02
C GLN A 77 -16.69 -52.69 -81.82
N ASP A 78 -16.89 -53.95 -82.19
CA ASP A 78 -18.09 -54.41 -82.89
C ASP A 78 -19.32 -54.33 -81.99
N SER A 79 -19.19 -54.73 -80.71
CA SER A 79 -20.26 -54.57 -79.72
C SER A 79 -20.58 -53.11 -79.48
N MET A 80 -19.57 -52.23 -79.43
CA MET A 80 -19.75 -50.78 -79.32
C MET A 80 -20.38 -50.21 -80.59
N ALA A 81 -19.99 -50.65 -81.78
CA ALA A 81 -20.60 -50.24 -83.04
C ALA A 81 -22.06 -50.70 -83.12
N GLN A 82 -22.36 -51.92 -82.68
CA GLN A 82 -23.72 -52.42 -82.54
C GLN A 82 -24.50 -51.65 -81.48
N ILE A 83 -23.92 -51.33 -80.32
CA ILE A 83 -24.54 -50.49 -79.29
C ILE A 83 -24.79 -49.09 -79.83
N VAL A 84 -23.87 -48.48 -80.56
CA VAL A 84 -24.06 -47.15 -81.18
C VAL A 84 -25.15 -47.22 -82.24
N THR A 85 -25.20 -48.31 -83.02
CA THR A 85 -26.26 -48.52 -84.02
C THR A 85 -27.61 -48.74 -83.33
N MET A 86 -27.70 -49.59 -82.32
CA MET A 86 -28.90 -49.79 -81.50
C MET A 86 -29.29 -48.51 -80.73
N CYS A 87 -28.35 -47.74 -80.23
CA CYS A 87 -28.59 -46.45 -79.58
C CYS A 87 -29.09 -45.43 -80.59
N SER A 88 -28.58 -45.38 -81.82
CA SER A 88 -29.09 -44.50 -82.87
C SER A 88 -30.50 -44.91 -83.33
N GLN A 89 -30.78 -46.22 -83.43
CA GLN A 89 -32.11 -46.76 -83.74
C GLN A 89 -33.10 -46.52 -82.58
N CYS A 90 -32.67 -46.74 -81.34
CA CYS A 90 -33.39 -46.36 -80.14
C CYS A 90 -33.58 -44.85 -80.07
N GLN A 91 -32.62 -44.01 -80.48
CA GLN A 91 -32.72 -42.55 -80.44
C GLN A 91 -33.68 -42.04 -81.53
N LEU A 92 -33.77 -42.72 -82.67
CA LEU A 92 -34.82 -42.50 -83.67
C LEU A 92 -36.22 -42.92 -83.15
N LEU A 93 -36.33 -44.06 -82.46
CA LEU A 93 -37.60 -44.55 -81.86
C LEU A 93 -38.01 -43.80 -80.58
N LEU A 94 -37.04 -43.31 -79.79
CA LEU A 94 -37.21 -42.54 -78.56
C LEU A 94 -37.48 -41.07 -78.85
N ASN A 95 -37.02 -40.50 -79.97
CA ASN A 95 -37.29 -39.09 -80.27
C ASN A 95 -38.79 -38.79 -80.42
N SER A 96 -39.62 -39.77 -80.78
CA SER A 96 -41.08 -39.62 -80.84
C SER A 96 -41.78 -39.89 -79.50
N ALA A 97 -41.40 -40.92 -78.73
CA ALA A 97 -42.08 -41.29 -77.47
C ALA A 97 -41.45 -40.72 -76.18
N TYR A 98 -40.16 -40.36 -76.19
CA TYR A 98 -39.40 -39.95 -74.99
C TYR A 98 -39.48 -38.45 -74.68
N LYS A 99 -39.85 -37.59 -75.65
CA LYS A 99 -40.13 -36.18 -75.36
C LYS A 99 -41.25 -36.06 -74.32
N ASP A 100 -42.30 -36.84 -74.48
CA ASP A 100 -43.46 -36.78 -73.59
C ASP A 100 -43.19 -37.50 -72.25
N ILE A 101 -42.55 -38.67 -72.25
CA ILE A 101 -42.18 -39.36 -71.00
C ILE A 101 -41.14 -38.58 -70.18
N ARG A 102 -40.15 -37.94 -70.83
CA ARG A 102 -39.18 -37.05 -70.14
C ARG A 102 -39.84 -35.79 -69.64
N ARG A 103 -40.74 -35.18 -70.42
CA ARG A 103 -41.54 -34.02 -69.96
C ARG A 103 -42.41 -34.39 -68.78
N VAL A 104 -43.08 -35.55 -68.81
CA VAL A 104 -43.90 -36.06 -67.69
C VAL A 104 -43.03 -36.45 -66.50
N GLY A 105 -41.83 -37.02 -66.70
CA GLY A 105 -40.90 -37.35 -65.61
C GLY A 105 -40.29 -36.12 -64.94
N ILE A 106 -39.92 -35.10 -65.72
CA ILE A 106 -39.48 -33.79 -65.22
C ILE A 106 -40.65 -33.08 -64.54
N ALA A 107 -41.82 -33.04 -65.16
CA ALA A 107 -43.03 -32.45 -64.57
C ALA A 107 -43.41 -33.15 -63.26
N ARG A 108 -43.39 -34.49 -63.20
CA ARG A 108 -43.65 -35.26 -61.97
C ARG A 108 -42.59 -35.01 -60.89
N ARG A 109 -41.32 -34.87 -61.27
CA ARG A 109 -40.23 -34.53 -60.33
C ARG A 109 -40.39 -33.12 -59.79
N HIS A 110 -40.67 -32.16 -60.66
CA HIS A 110 -40.92 -30.77 -60.30
C HIS A 110 -42.21 -30.65 -59.47
N LEU A 111 -43.31 -31.31 -59.86
CA LEU A 111 -44.55 -31.38 -59.07
C LEU A 111 -44.28 -31.98 -57.70
N ARG A 112 -43.58 -33.12 -57.60
CA ARG A 112 -43.23 -33.72 -56.31
C ARG A 112 -42.36 -32.80 -55.44
N GLN A 113 -41.43 -32.05 -56.04
CA GLN A 113 -40.60 -31.08 -55.34
C GLN A 113 -41.41 -29.85 -54.90
N VAL A 114 -42.30 -29.34 -55.77
CA VAL A 114 -43.19 -28.22 -55.49
C VAL A 114 -44.20 -28.58 -54.41
N THR A 115 -44.80 -29.77 -54.43
CA THR A 115 -45.69 -30.26 -53.36
C THR A 115 -44.95 -30.32 -52.02
N ARG A 116 -43.74 -30.88 -51.97
CA ARG A 116 -42.92 -30.90 -50.75
C ARG A 116 -42.56 -29.50 -50.23
N LEU A 117 -42.24 -28.58 -51.14
CA LEU A 117 -41.98 -27.19 -50.78
C LEU A 117 -43.26 -26.49 -50.32
N MET A 118 -44.40 -26.76 -50.94
CA MET A 118 -45.70 -26.18 -50.57
C MET A 118 -46.15 -26.67 -49.18
N ASP A 119 -45.97 -27.95 -48.87
CA ASP A 119 -46.19 -28.51 -47.54
C ASP A 119 -45.29 -27.82 -46.50
N LEU A 120 -44.01 -27.61 -46.86
CA LEU A 120 -43.06 -26.88 -46.01
C LEU A 120 -43.52 -25.43 -45.78
N PHE A 121 -43.83 -24.65 -46.82
CA PHE A 121 -44.27 -23.24 -46.69
C PHE A 121 -45.60 -23.09 -45.96
N THR A 122 -46.51 -24.06 -46.09
CA THR A 122 -47.77 -24.09 -45.34
C THR A 122 -47.54 -24.37 -43.85
N SER A 123 -46.54 -25.19 -43.52
CA SER A 123 -46.20 -25.53 -42.13
C SER A 123 -45.38 -24.46 -41.39
N ILE A 124 -44.76 -23.51 -42.09
CA ILE A 124 -43.86 -22.51 -41.47
C ILE A 124 -44.57 -21.61 -40.44
N PRO A 125 -45.77 -21.04 -40.72
CA PRO A 125 -46.49 -20.24 -39.74
C PRO A 125 -46.87 -21.01 -38.48
N GLU A 126 -47.28 -22.28 -38.60
CA GLU A 126 -47.62 -23.14 -37.46
C GLU A 126 -46.39 -23.46 -36.62
N ARG A 127 -45.26 -23.80 -37.27
CA ARG A 127 -43.99 -24.02 -36.59
C ARG A 127 -43.45 -22.75 -35.92
N ALA A 128 -43.64 -21.59 -36.54
CA ALA A 128 -43.28 -20.31 -35.95
C ALA A 128 -44.08 -20.05 -34.66
N ARG A 129 -45.40 -20.21 -34.67
CA ARG A 129 -46.22 -20.05 -33.44
C ARG A 129 -45.84 -21.03 -32.34
N ALA A 130 -45.58 -22.30 -32.68
CA ALA A 130 -45.14 -23.28 -31.68
C ALA A 130 -43.79 -22.90 -31.04
N LEU A 131 -42.89 -22.26 -31.80
CA LEU A 131 -41.63 -21.73 -31.26
C LEU A 131 -41.83 -20.48 -30.41
N GLU A 132 -42.83 -19.65 -30.74
CA GLU A 132 -43.22 -18.50 -29.92
C GLU A 132 -43.67 -18.96 -28.53
N ASP A 133 -44.57 -19.94 -28.46
CA ASP A 133 -45.07 -20.50 -27.20
C ASP A 133 -43.95 -21.17 -26.39
N GLN A 134 -42.98 -21.81 -27.06
CA GLN A 134 -41.81 -22.41 -26.39
C GLN A 134 -40.85 -21.36 -25.81
N VAL A 135 -40.66 -20.21 -26.47
CA VAL A 135 -39.83 -19.12 -25.92
C VAL A 135 -40.47 -18.49 -24.69
N GLY A 136 -41.81 -18.44 -24.65
CA GLY A 136 -42.54 -17.86 -23.51
C GLY A 136 -42.62 -18.76 -22.28
N ASN A 137 -42.61 -20.08 -22.45
CA ASN A 137 -42.91 -21.03 -21.37
C ASN A 137 -41.71 -21.90 -20.92
N GLU A 138 -40.68 -22.08 -21.76
CA GLU A 138 -39.56 -23.00 -21.48
C GLU A 138 -38.19 -22.32 -21.64
N ASP A 139 -37.68 -21.73 -20.56
CA ASP A 139 -36.35 -21.06 -20.57
C ASP A 139 -35.20 -22.00 -20.92
N SER A 140 -35.29 -23.26 -20.48
CA SER A 140 -34.30 -24.29 -20.76
C SER A 140 -34.19 -24.62 -22.27
N ALA A 141 -35.19 -24.26 -23.08
CA ALA A 141 -35.27 -24.51 -24.51
C ALA A 141 -34.71 -23.36 -25.37
N LEU A 142 -34.29 -22.24 -24.77
CA LEU A 142 -33.87 -21.02 -25.49
C LEU A 142 -32.86 -21.29 -26.62
N LYS A 143 -31.78 -22.04 -26.33
CA LYS A 143 -30.76 -22.43 -27.32
C LYS A 143 -31.35 -23.26 -28.47
N ARG A 144 -32.25 -24.20 -28.16
CA ARG A 144 -32.91 -25.06 -29.15
C ARG A 144 -33.80 -24.22 -30.05
N VAL A 145 -34.60 -23.33 -29.47
CA VAL A 145 -35.48 -22.44 -30.23
C VAL A 145 -34.65 -21.52 -31.12
N TYR A 146 -33.55 -20.94 -30.62
CA TYR A 146 -32.63 -20.13 -31.41
C TYR A 146 -32.11 -20.87 -32.65
N ILE A 147 -31.64 -22.11 -32.51
CA ILE A 147 -31.15 -22.92 -33.64
C ILE A 147 -32.25 -23.14 -34.68
N GLN A 148 -33.48 -23.45 -34.25
CA GLN A 148 -34.61 -23.71 -35.14
C GLN A 148 -35.11 -22.43 -35.84
N VAL A 149 -35.24 -21.32 -35.11
CA VAL A 149 -35.57 -20.00 -35.67
C VAL A 149 -34.51 -19.60 -36.69
N ARG A 150 -33.23 -19.83 -36.40
CA ARG A 150 -32.14 -19.53 -37.31
C ARG A 150 -32.17 -20.34 -38.59
N GLN A 151 -32.53 -21.63 -38.52
CA GLN A 151 -32.77 -22.45 -39.72
C GLN A 151 -33.93 -21.89 -40.56
N LEU A 152 -35.03 -21.49 -39.91
CA LEU A 152 -36.18 -20.87 -40.59
C LEU A 152 -35.83 -19.51 -41.23
N VAL A 153 -35.00 -18.70 -40.56
CA VAL A 153 -34.50 -17.42 -41.09
C VAL A 153 -33.58 -17.66 -42.30
N ARG A 154 -32.70 -18.65 -42.24
CA ARG A 154 -31.87 -19.06 -43.41
C ARG A 154 -32.75 -19.51 -44.58
N LEU A 155 -33.81 -20.28 -44.31
CA LEU A 155 -34.77 -20.70 -45.33
C LEU A 155 -35.52 -19.50 -45.93
N ARG A 156 -35.98 -18.56 -45.10
CA ARG A 156 -36.58 -17.29 -45.54
C ARG A 156 -35.64 -16.53 -46.47
N ASP A 157 -34.41 -16.29 -46.03
CA ASP A 157 -33.46 -15.46 -46.78
C ASP A 157 -33.02 -16.14 -48.08
N ASN A 158 -32.95 -17.47 -48.11
CA ASN A 158 -32.75 -18.23 -49.34
C ASN A 158 -33.95 -18.07 -50.29
N ALA A 159 -35.17 -18.28 -49.80
CA ALA A 159 -36.40 -18.18 -50.59
C ALA A 159 -36.64 -16.76 -51.10
N LEU A 160 -36.37 -15.73 -50.30
CA LEU A 160 -36.48 -14.33 -50.69
C LEU A 160 -35.41 -13.94 -51.72
N ARG A 161 -34.16 -14.41 -51.57
CA ARG A 161 -33.11 -14.19 -52.59
C ARG A 161 -33.42 -14.88 -53.91
N GLU A 162 -34.02 -16.07 -53.86
CA GLU A 162 -34.39 -16.81 -55.07
C GLU A 162 -35.56 -16.13 -55.78
N THR A 163 -36.60 -15.72 -55.04
CA THR A 163 -37.75 -14.98 -55.59
C THR A 163 -37.39 -13.56 -56.04
N ALA A 164 -36.39 -12.91 -55.43
CA ALA A 164 -35.90 -11.61 -55.85
C ALA A 164 -35.35 -11.60 -57.29
N LYS A 165 -34.77 -12.73 -57.75
CA LYS A 165 -34.32 -12.86 -59.15
C LYS A 165 -35.46 -12.80 -60.16
N TYR A 166 -36.67 -13.19 -59.74
CA TYR A 166 -37.87 -13.20 -60.58
C TYR A 166 -38.68 -11.89 -60.47
N GLN A 167 -38.34 -10.98 -59.54
CA GLN A 167 -38.98 -9.67 -59.41
C GLN A 167 -38.78 -8.76 -60.63
N SER A 168 -37.71 -8.97 -61.41
CA SER A 168 -37.46 -8.21 -62.65
C SER A 168 -38.31 -8.71 -63.84
N GLY A 169 -39.07 -9.80 -63.68
CA GLY A 169 -39.95 -10.38 -64.70
C GLY A 169 -41.44 -10.08 -64.50
N LYS A 170 -42.31 -10.66 -65.35
CA LYS A 170 -43.77 -10.43 -65.39
C LYS A 170 -44.57 -10.87 -64.13
N ASP A 171 -43.95 -11.45 -63.11
CA ASP A 171 -44.63 -12.00 -61.92
C ASP A 171 -44.20 -11.27 -60.63
N THR A 172 -44.60 -10.00 -60.51
CA THR A 172 -44.26 -9.10 -59.39
C THR A 172 -44.91 -9.50 -58.05
N GLY A 173 -45.90 -10.38 -58.03
CA GLY A 173 -46.63 -10.78 -56.82
C GLY A 173 -46.05 -11.98 -56.06
N ALA A 174 -45.16 -12.76 -56.68
CA ALA A 174 -44.62 -13.98 -56.08
C ALA A 174 -43.75 -13.71 -54.84
N HIS A 175 -42.93 -12.66 -54.88
CA HIS A 175 -42.06 -12.28 -53.76
C HIS A 175 -42.88 -11.86 -52.54
N THR A 176 -43.91 -11.04 -52.72
CA THR A 176 -44.78 -10.57 -51.63
C THR A 176 -45.58 -11.71 -50.99
N ARG A 177 -46.06 -12.68 -51.79
CA ARG A 177 -46.75 -13.87 -51.26
C ARG A 177 -45.82 -14.74 -50.41
N VAL A 178 -44.59 -14.97 -50.87
CA VAL A 178 -43.59 -15.74 -50.10
C VAL A 178 -43.18 -14.99 -48.83
N ALA A 179 -43.00 -13.67 -48.89
CA ALA A 179 -42.73 -12.86 -47.70
C ALA A 179 -43.82 -13.01 -46.64
N ARG A 180 -45.10 -13.00 -47.03
CA ARG A 180 -46.25 -13.14 -46.12
C ARG A 180 -46.26 -14.46 -45.33
N HIS A 181 -45.76 -15.55 -45.90
CA HIS A 181 -45.65 -16.83 -45.17
C HIS A 181 -44.60 -16.80 -44.05
N PHE A 182 -43.69 -15.82 -44.06
CA PHE A 182 -42.67 -15.62 -43.03
C PHE A 182 -42.99 -14.46 -42.08
N ASP A 183 -44.13 -13.79 -42.19
CA ASP A 183 -44.49 -12.69 -41.29
C ASP A 183 -44.52 -13.16 -39.82
N SER A 184 -45.07 -14.36 -39.57
CA SER A 184 -45.07 -14.99 -38.24
C SER A 184 -43.66 -15.22 -37.68
N LEU A 185 -42.64 -15.41 -38.54
CA LEU A 185 -41.25 -15.58 -38.10
C LEU A 185 -40.67 -14.28 -37.52
N SER A 186 -41.14 -13.11 -37.97
CA SER A 186 -40.69 -11.83 -37.43
C SER A 186 -41.12 -11.62 -35.97
N VAL A 187 -42.31 -12.11 -35.61
CA VAL A 187 -42.85 -12.06 -34.24
C VAL A 187 -42.03 -12.96 -33.32
N VAL A 188 -41.75 -14.20 -33.75
CA VAL A 188 -40.90 -15.14 -32.98
C VAL A 188 -39.49 -14.58 -32.77
N VAL A 189 -38.90 -13.96 -33.81
CA VAL A 189 -37.58 -13.33 -33.68
C VAL A 189 -37.63 -12.18 -32.67
N ALA A 190 -38.67 -11.35 -32.67
CA ALA A 190 -38.82 -10.27 -31.69
C ALA A 190 -39.01 -10.81 -30.26
N ALA A 191 -39.82 -11.86 -30.08
CA ALA A 191 -40.00 -12.53 -28.78
C ALA A 191 -38.69 -13.14 -28.27
N LEU A 192 -37.94 -13.83 -29.13
CA LEU A 192 -36.62 -14.40 -28.81
C LEU A 192 -35.61 -13.31 -28.42
N GLN A 193 -35.55 -12.21 -29.18
CA GLN A 193 -34.68 -11.08 -28.85
C GLN A 193 -35.03 -10.48 -27.49
N LYS A 194 -36.33 -10.25 -27.24
CA LYS A 194 -36.83 -9.70 -25.99
C LYS A 194 -36.41 -10.59 -24.81
N ARG A 195 -36.64 -11.90 -24.90
CA ARG A 195 -36.28 -12.86 -23.85
C ARG A 195 -34.77 -12.88 -23.58
N VAL A 196 -33.93 -12.87 -24.63
CA VAL A 196 -32.47 -12.83 -24.48
C VAL A 196 -32.03 -11.58 -23.71
N TRP A 197 -32.54 -10.39 -24.05
CA TRP A 197 -32.13 -9.16 -23.37
C TRP A 197 -32.72 -8.99 -21.97
N GLU A 198 -33.93 -9.51 -21.72
CA GLU A 198 -34.50 -9.61 -20.38
C GLU A 198 -33.64 -10.51 -19.49
N ASN A 199 -33.24 -11.69 -19.98
CA ASN A 199 -32.35 -12.59 -19.24
C ASN A 199 -31.00 -11.93 -18.90
N ILE A 200 -30.41 -11.15 -19.81
CA ILE A 200 -29.17 -10.40 -19.50
C ILE A 200 -29.43 -9.28 -18.49
N SER A 201 -30.58 -8.59 -18.56
CA SER A 201 -30.94 -7.55 -17.58
C SER A 201 -31.14 -8.13 -16.18
N ASP A 202 -31.70 -9.33 -16.09
CA ASP A 202 -31.96 -10.08 -14.86
C ASP A 202 -30.79 -11.01 -14.46
N THR A 203 -29.56 -10.67 -14.86
CA THR A 203 -28.36 -11.49 -14.62
C THR A 203 -28.21 -11.91 -13.15
N PHE A 204 -28.48 -11.01 -12.20
CA PHE A 204 -28.38 -11.34 -10.76
C PHE A 204 -29.38 -12.42 -10.35
N TYR A 205 -30.64 -12.30 -10.78
CA TYR A 205 -31.70 -13.25 -10.45
C TYR A 205 -31.43 -14.61 -11.09
N LEU A 206 -31.04 -14.62 -12.37
CA LEU A 206 -30.74 -15.87 -13.07
C LEU A 206 -29.46 -16.54 -12.57
N ALA A 207 -28.45 -15.79 -12.13
CA ALA A 207 -27.25 -16.39 -11.54
C ALA A 207 -27.52 -17.07 -10.19
N GLU A 208 -28.57 -16.69 -9.48
CA GLU A 208 -28.99 -17.31 -8.21
C GLU A 208 -29.92 -18.52 -8.45
N GLU A 209 -31.00 -18.32 -9.20
CA GLU A 209 -32.09 -19.30 -9.32
C GLU A 209 -31.91 -20.30 -10.48
N ASP A 210 -31.41 -19.85 -11.64
CA ASP A 210 -31.21 -20.72 -12.82
C ASP A 210 -29.98 -20.34 -13.68
N PRO A 211 -28.76 -20.67 -13.20
CA PRO A 211 -27.52 -20.38 -13.92
C PRO A 211 -27.47 -21.01 -15.31
N ALA A 212 -28.16 -22.15 -15.51
CA ALA A 212 -28.15 -22.87 -16.77
C ALA A 212 -28.84 -22.08 -17.88
N THR A 213 -29.90 -21.33 -17.55
CA THR A 213 -30.58 -20.43 -18.51
C THR A 213 -29.70 -19.24 -18.88
N LEU A 214 -28.98 -18.67 -17.92
CA LEU A 214 -28.04 -17.58 -18.19
C LEU A 214 -26.90 -18.03 -19.11
N ILE A 215 -26.27 -19.18 -18.83
CA ILE A 215 -25.21 -19.77 -19.67
C ILE A 215 -25.75 -20.03 -21.09
N LYS A 216 -26.92 -20.63 -21.24
CA LYS A 216 -27.53 -20.86 -22.57
C LYS A 216 -27.83 -19.57 -23.31
N THR A 217 -28.24 -18.51 -22.59
CA THR A 217 -28.48 -17.19 -23.17
C THR A 217 -27.16 -16.61 -23.70
N LEU A 218 -26.08 -16.72 -22.93
CA LEU A 218 -24.75 -16.28 -23.33
C LEU A 218 -24.20 -17.09 -24.50
N GLU A 219 -24.37 -18.41 -24.51
CA GLU A 219 -24.04 -19.28 -25.66
C GLU A 219 -24.76 -18.83 -26.95
N VAL A 220 -26.02 -18.42 -26.86
CA VAL A 220 -26.77 -17.87 -28.00
C VAL A 220 -26.14 -16.57 -28.50
N ILE A 221 -25.66 -15.72 -27.60
CA ILE A 221 -24.94 -14.49 -27.94
C ILE A 221 -23.60 -14.81 -28.63
N GLU A 222 -22.82 -15.78 -28.14
CA GLU A 222 -21.56 -16.18 -28.80
C GLU A 222 -21.81 -16.77 -30.19
N MET A 223 -22.83 -17.60 -30.33
CA MET A 223 -23.22 -18.19 -31.62
C MET A 223 -23.69 -17.12 -32.63
N GLU A 224 -24.33 -16.05 -32.15
CA GLU A 224 -24.68 -14.93 -33.01
C GLU A 224 -23.44 -14.14 -33.43
N ASP A 225 -22.53 -13.82 -32.49
CA ASP A 225 -21.27 -13.12 -32.76
C ASP A 225 -20.41 -13.85 -33.80
N TYR A 226 -20.18 -15.16 -33.59
CA TYR A 226 -19.42 -16.01 -34.51
C TYR A 226 -19.95 -15.97 -35.95
N GLU A 227 -21.26 -15.80 -36.12
CA GLU A 227 -21.86 -15.78 -37.44
C GLU A 227 -22.00 -14.38 -38.05
N GLN A 228 -22.01 -13.33 -37.22
CA GLN A 228 -21.83 -11.96 -37.69
C GLN A 228 -20.43 -11.79 -38.31
N GLU A 229 -19.40 -12.38 -37.71
CA GLU A 229 -18.03 -12.40 -38.24
C GLU A 229 -17.94 -13.06 -39.63
N ARG A 230 -18.79 -14.07 -39.90
CA ARG A 230 -18.88 -14.76 -41.20
C ARG A 230 -19.62 -13.97 -42.29
N ASN A 231 -20.04 -12.72 -42.02
CA ASN A 231 -20.76 -11.86 -42.97
C ASN A 231 -22.01 -12.51 -43.59
N TYR A 232 -22.69 -13.39 -42.85
CA TYR A 232 -23.94 -13.99 -43.35
C TYR A 232 -25.03 -12.92 -43.42
N THR A 233 -25.71 -12.78 -44.57
CA THR A 233 -26.65 -11.67 -44.85
C THR A 233 -28.00 -11.75 -44.11
N GLY A 234 -28.09 -12.58 -43.07
CA GLY A 234 -29.33 -12.98 -42.40
C GLY A 234 -29.30 -12.79 -40.89
N ASN A 235 -28.77 -11.66 -40.41
CA ASN A 235 -28.68 -11.38 -38.97
C ASN A 235 -30.08 -11.40 -38.33
N LEU A 236 -30.25 -12.23 -37.29
CA LEU A 236 -31.47 -12.23 -36.49
C LEU A 236 -31.57 -10.93 -35.70
N PHE A 237 -30.45 -10.52 -35.11
CA PHE A 237 -30.32 -9.28 -34.33
C PHE A 237 -29.86 -8.16 -35.25
N LYS A 238 -30.79 -7.55 -35.99
CA LYS A 238 -30.50 -6.41 -36.86
C LYS A 238 -30.18 -5.17 -36.03
N VAL A 239 -28.91 -4.78 -35.94
CA VAL A 239 -28.50 -3.50 -35.34
C VAL A 239 -27.74 -2.69 -36.38
N THR A 240 -28.15 -1.42 -36.53
CA THR A 240 -27.46 -0.42 -37.36
C THR A 240 -27.11 0.73 -36.43
N PRO A 241 -25.83 1.04 -36.16
CA PRO A 241 -24.60 0.44 -36.72
C PRO A 241 -24.32 -0.99 -36.21
N ARG A 242 -23.48 -1.74 -36.94
CA ARG A 242 -23.01 -3.08 -36.54
C ARG A 242 -22.16 -2.95 -35.26
N ARG A 243 -22.71 -3.37 -34.12
CA ARG A 243 -21.98 -3.60 -32.88
C ARG A 243 -21.90 -5.10 -32.63
N SER A 244 -20.81 -5.59 -32.03
CA SER A 244 -20.76 -6.98 -31.57
C SER A 244 -21.85 -7.21 -30.51
N MET A 245 -22.40 -8.42 -30.49
CA MET A 245 -23.37 -8.84 -29.48
C MET A 245 -22.76 -8.82 -28.09
N MET A 246 -21.46 -9.13 -27.97
CA MET A 246 -20.69 -8.89 -26.75
C MET A 246 -20.79 -7.44 -26.25
N GLN A 247 -20.50 -6.44 -27.10
CA GLN A 247 -20.60 -5.02 -26.72
C GLN A 247 -22.02 -4.66 -26.28
N ARG A 248 -23.03 -5.16 -26.99
CA ARG A 248 -24.43 -4.90 -26.65
C ARG A 248 -24.84 -5.55 -25.33
N THR A 249 -24.29 -6.72 -25.02
CA THR A 249 -24.50 -7.39 -23.73
C THR A 249 -23.95 -6.51 -22.60
N LEU A 250 -22.75 -5.95 -22.77
CA LEU A 250 -22.19 -4.99 -21.83
C LEU A 250 -23.01 -3.69 -21.74
N ASP A 251 -23.53 -3.18 -22.85
CA ASP A 251 -24.41 -1.99 -22.87
C ASP A 251 -25.72 -2.25 -22.06
N VAL A 252 -26.33 -3.42 -22.23
CA VAL A 252 -27.55 -3.81 -21.48
C VAL A 252 -27.23 -4.04 -19.99
N LEU A 253 -26.09 -4.67 -19.69
CA LEU A 253 -25.59 -4.79 -18.32
C LEU A 253 -25.34 -3.42 -17.69
N ASP A 254 -24.77 -2.46 -18.43
CA ASP A 254 -24.55 -1.09 -17.95
C ASP A 254 -25.87 -0.38 -17.59
N GLU A 255 -26.91 -0.57 -18.40
CA GLU A 255 -28.25 -0.04 -18.10
C GLU A 255 -28.85 -0.71 -16.86
N ALA A 256 -28.69 -2.02 -16.70
CA ALA A 256 -29.16 -2.77 -15.54
C ALA A 256 -28.42 -2.36 -14.25
N ILE A 257 -27.09 -2.25 -14.32
CA ILE A 257 -26.21 -1.73 -13.26
C ILE A 257 -26.66 -0.32 -12.87
N GLY A 258 -26.90 0.55 -13.86
CA GLY A 258 -27.33 1.92 -13.61
C GLY A 258 -28.68 2.03 -12.93
N LYS A 259 -29.66 1.20 -13.33
CA LYS A 259 -30.96 1.08 -12.65
C LYS A 259 -30.81 0.57 -11.22
N ARG A 260 -29.97 -0.46 -11.01
CA ARG A 260 -29.71 -1.01 -9.69
C ARG A 260 -29.07 0.02 -8.77
N PHE A 261 -28.10 0.77 -9.26
CA PHE A 261 -27.48 1.87 -8.52
C PHE A 261 -28.50 2.98 -8.21
N ALA A 262 -29.29 3.42 -9.19
CA ALA A 262 -30.33 4.44 -8.97
C ALA A 262 -31.33 3.99 -7.90
N ASN A 263 -31.73 2.71 -7.91
CA ASN A 263 -32.58 2.13 -6.88
C ASN A 263 -31.89 2.06 -5.50
N ALA A 264 -30.59 1.77 -5.46
CA ALA A 264 -29.82 1.67 -4.22
C ALA A 264 -29.69 3.03 -3.50
N PHE A 265 -29.59 4.12 -4.26
CA PHE A 265 -29.60 5.49 -3.76
C PHE A 265 -31.01 6.09 -3.59
N GLY A 266 -32.05 5.39 -4.06
CA GLY A 266 -33.45 5.80 -3.93
C GLY A 266 -33.85 7.06 -4.71
N ASP A 267 -35.14 7.39 -4.65
CA ASP A 267 -35.72 8.62 -5.21
C ASP A 267 -35.57 9.76 -4.18
N ASP A 268 -34.33 10.07 -3.81
CA ASP A 268 -34.04 10.92 -2.64
C ASP A 268 -33.91 12.42 -2.98
N SER A 269 -34.45 13.25 -2.09
CA SER A 269 -34.22 14.69 -2.08
C SER A 269 -32.71 14.98 -2.07
N PRO A 270 -32.24 16.07 -2.72
CA PRO A 270 -30.81 16.35 -2.90
C PRO A 270 -30.00 16.32 -1.58
N ASP A 271 -30.63 16.67 -0.46
CA ASP A 271 -30.00 16.69 0.87
C ASP A 271 -29.71 15.29 1.45
N LYS A 272 -30.58 14.30 1.23
CA LYS A 272 -30.34 12.91 1.69
C LYS A 272 -29.34 12.20 0.80
N ALA A 273 -29.45 12.46 -0.49
CA ALA A 273 -28.62 11.84 -1.52
C ALA A 273 -27.13 12.26 -1.39
N ASN A 274 -26.87 13.42 -0.78
CA ASN A 274 -25.51 13.92 -0.50
C ASN A 274 -25.00 13.58 0.91
N ASN A 275 -25.80 12.93 1.76
CA ASN A 275 -25.37 12.53 3.09
C ASN A 275 -24.32 11.42 3.01
N ILE A 276 -23.15 11.68 3.59
CA ILE A 276 -22.02 10.77 3.56
C ILE A 276 -22.33 9.40 4.15
N ASN A 277 -23.03 9.34 5.29
CA ASN A 277 -23.38 8.07 5.93
C ASN A 277 -24.29 7.20 5.06
N HIS A 278 -25.16 7.82 4.26
CA HIS A 278 -25.97 7.11 3.28
C HIS A 278 -25.10 6.55 2.14
N ILE A 279 -24.17 7.34 1.62
CA ILE A 279 -23.23 6.93 0.56
C ILE A 279 -22.38 5.75 1.01
N LEU A 280 -21.80 5.80 2.22
CA LEU A 280 -21.01 4.70 2.77
C LEU A 280 -21.88 3.44 2.98
N GLY A 281 -23.12 3.60 3.42
CA GLY A 281 -24.09 2.51 3.58
C GLY A 281 -24.46 1.84 2.25
N VAL A 282 -24.66 2.61 1.19
CA VAL A 282 -24.86 2.06 -0.17
C VAL A 282 -23.59 1.40 -0.68
N GLY A 283 -22.42 2.00 -0.43
CA GLY A 283 -21.12 1.44 -0.76
C GLY A 283 -20.93 0.03 -0.19
N LYS A 284 -21.29 -0.21 1.08
CA LYS A 284 -21.25 -1.56 1.69
C LYS A 284 -22.12 -2.57 0.95
N LYS A 285 -23.35 -2.20 0.58
CA LYS A 285 -24.23 -3.08 -0.22
C LYS A 285 -23.67 -3.37 -1.60
N LEU A 286 -23.00 -2.40 -2.23
CA LEU A 286 -22.37 -2.60 -3.54
C LEU A 286 -21.12 -3.49 -3.44
N ILE A 287 -20.41 -3.49 -2.31
CA ILE A 287 -19.35 -4.47 -2.03
C ILE A 287 -19.96 -5.87 -1.92
N ASP A 288 -21.07 -6.04 -1.19
CA ASP A 288 -21.79 -7.33 -1.10
C ASP A 288 -22.23 -7.81 -2.50
N ASP A 289 -22.69 -6.90 -3.35
CA ASP A 289 -23.00 -7.20 -4.76
C ASP A 289 -21.76 -7.69 -5.53
N LEU A 290 -20.58 -7.12 -5.30
CA LEU A 290 -19.34 -7.57 -5.95
C LEU A 290 -18.92 -8.97 -5.48
N TYR A 291 -19.09 -9.30 -4.20
CA TYR A 291 -18.93 -10.68 -3.71
C TYR A 291 -19.89 -11.65 -4.40
N PHE A 292 -21.16 -11.25 -4.57
CA PHE A 292 -22.13 -12.04 -5.32
C PHE A 292 -21.73 -12.21 -6.79
N VAL A 293 -21.28 -11.13 -7.45
CA VAL A 293 -20.81 -11.18 -8.84
C VAL A 293 -19.63 -12.14 -8.97
N GLY A 294 -18.64 -12.05 -8.07
CA GLY A 294 -17.47 -12.93 -8.08
C GLY A 294 -17.82 -14.42 -7.90
N SER A 295 -18.81 -14.73 -7.06
CA SER A 295 -19.17 -16.12 -6.71
C SER A 295 -20.19 -16.76 -7.66
N HIS A 296 -21.21 -16.02 -8.13
CA HIS A 296 -22.34 -16.56 -8.88
C HIS A 296 -22.39 -16.11 -10.34
N VAL A 297 -22.01 -14.86 -10.62
CA VAL A 297 -22.13 -14.29 -11.98
C VAL A 297 -20.91 -14.63 -12.82
N VAL A 298 -19.68 -14.48 -12.30
CA VAL A 298 -18.44 -14.77 -13.03
C VAL A 298 -18.41 -16.18 -13.62
N PRO A 299 -18.79 -17.26 -12.89
CA PRO A 299 -18.81 -18.61 -13.46
C PRO A 299 -19.77 -18.80 -14.64
N CYS A 300 -20.78 -17.94 -14.78
CA CYS A 300 -21.75 -18.02 -15.87
C CYS A 300 -21.24 -17.37 -17.16
N TYR A 301 -20.29 -16.43 -17.06
CA TYR A 301 -19.81 -15.63 -18.19
C TYR A 301 -18.49 -16.15 -18.77
N PRO A 302 -18.29 -16.06 -20.09
CA PRO A 302 -16.98 -16.36 -20.69
C PRO A 302 -15.91 -15.34 -20.29
N ASP A 303 -14.67 -15.80 -20.05
CA ASP A 303 -13.54 -14.97 -19.57
C ASP A 303 -13.29 -13.70 -20.39
N ARG A 304 -13.52 -13.75 -21.71
CA ARG A 304 -13.33 -12.59 -22.59
C ARG A 304 -14.18 -11.38 -22.23
N PHE A 305 -15.31 -11.58 -21.52
CA PHE A 305 -16.18 -10.48 -21.07
C PHE A 305 -15.60 -9.73 -19.88
N GLN A 306 -14.67 -10.34 -19.12
CA GLN A 306 -14.09 -9.76 -17.90
C GLN A 306 -15.17 -9.11 -17.01
N VAL A 307 -16.26 -9.83 -16.76
CA VAL A 307 -17.47 -9.25 -16.15
C VAL A 307 -17.19 -8.67 -14.78
N PHE A 308 -16.34 -9.31 -13.98
CA PHE A 308 -15.95 -8.79 -12.67
C PHE A 308 -15.34 -7.38 -12.76
N SER A 309 -14.33 -7.17 -13.61
CA SER A 309 -13.69 -5.86 -13.76
C SER A 309 -14.64 -4.83 -14.37
N PHE A 310 -15.59 -5.26 -15.21
CA PHE A 310 -16.64 -4.39 -15.72
C PHE A 310 -17.57 -3.88 -14.60
N PHE A 311 -18.06 -4.76 -13.73
CA PHE A 311 -18.91 -4.37 -12.60
C PHE A 311 -18.17 -3.48 -11.61
N GLU A 312 -16.96 -3.90 -11.24
CA GLU A 312 -16.09 -3.20 -10.30
C GLU A 312 -15.80 -1.77 -10.78
N SER A 313 -15.37 -1.59 -12.03
CA SER A 313 -15.05 -0.27 -12.59
C SER A 313 -16.26 0.67 -12.62
N ARG A 314 -17.46 0.15 -12.89
CA ARG A 314 -18.69 0.96 -12.91
C ARG A 314 -19.10 1.41 -11.52
N TYR A 315 -19.12 0.49 -10.55
CA TYR A 315 -19.41 0.81 -9.16
C TYR A 315 -18.39 1.78 -8.58
N GLN A 316 -17.10 1.53 -8.80
CA GLN A 316 -16.01 2.40 -8.37
C GLN A 316 -16.16 3.82 -8.93
N LYS A 317 -16.34 3.98 -10.25
CA LYS A 317 -16.48 5.30 -10.90
C LYS A 317 -17.63 6.11 -10.28
N TRP A 318 -18.75 5.47 -9.98
CA TRP A 318 -19.94 6.14 -9.49
C TRP A 318 -19.83 6.46 -7.99
N LEU A 319 -19.34 5.51 -7.19
CA LEU A 319 -19.05 5.70 -5.77
C LEU A 319 -18.01 6.81 -5.56
N TYR A 320 -16.93 6.80 -6.33
CA TYR A 320 -15.89 7.82 -6.26
C TYR A 320 -16.43 9.21 -6.60
N ALA A 321 -17.21 9.34 -7.68
CA ALA A 321 -17.82 10.62 -8.05
C ALA A 321 -18.75 11.15 -6.95
N ARG A 322 -19.49 10.26 -6.28
CA ARG A 322 -20.41 10.62 -5.21
C ARG A 322 -19.68 11.00 -3.93
N LEU A 323 -18.67 10.22 -3.55
CA LEU A 323 -17.80 10.50 -2.40
C LEU A 323 -17.09 11.84 -2.59
N LEU A 324 -16.49 12.08 -3.75
CA LEU A 324 -15.82 13.34 -4.08
C LEU A 324 -16.76 14.55 -4.00
N HIS A 325 -18.01 14.40 -4.47
CA HIS A 325 -19.00 15.46 -4.37
C HIS A 325 -19.35 15.78 -2.90
N SER A 326 -19.57 14.76 -2.07
CA SER A 326 -19.89 14.93 -0.65
C SER A 326 -18.69 15.40 0.18
N THR A 327 -17.47 15.11 -0.25
CA THR A 327 -16.23 15.59 0.38
C THR A 327 -15.65 16.81 -0.33
N SER A 328 -16.45 17.57 -1.08
CA SER A 328 -15.94 18.75 -1.81
C SER A 328 -15.62 19.92 -0.89
N ASP A 329 -16.31 20.03 0.26
CA ASP A 329 -16.10 21.02 1.31
C ASP A 329 -15.69 20.31 2.60
N VAL A 330 -14.52 19.65 2.57
CA VAL A 330 -14.02 18.81 3.68
C VAL A 330 -13.94 19.60 4.99
N ASP A 331 -13.63 20.90 4.92
CA ASP A 331 -13.50 21.78 6.09
C ASP A 331 -14.82 21.97 6.87
N ARG A 332 -15.98 21.69 6.24
CA ARG A 332 -17.30 21.76 6.90
C ARG A 332 -17.81 20.40 7.36
N MET A 333 -17.12 19.32 7.01
CA MET A 333 -17.50 17.98 7.46
C MET A 333 -17.23 17.83 8.95
N SER A 334 -18.04 17.02 9.64
CA SER A 334 -17.73 16.69 11.02
C SER A 334 -16.48 15.79 11.07
N PRO A 335 -15.61 15.92 12.09
CA PRO A 335 -14.46 15.03 12.25
C PRO A 335 -14.85 13.55 12.24
N SER A 336 -16.02 13.22 12.81
CA SER A 336 -16.54 11.85 12.80
C SER A 336 -16.85 11.34 11.39
N ASP A 337 -17.50 12.15 10.56
CA ASP A 337 -17.84 11.76 9.19
C ASP A 337 -16.58 11.56 8.34
N ILE A 338 -15.53 12.37 8.58
CA ILE A 338 -14.24 12.22 7.92
C ILE A 338 -13.61 10.86 8.26
N LEU A 339 -13.60 10.48 9.54
CA LEU A 339 -13.07 9.18 9.96
C LEU A 339 -13.89 8.01 9.40
N ASP A 340 -15.23 8.14 9.34
CA ASP A 340 -16.10 7.13 8.74
C ASP A 340 -15.80 6.93 7.25
N CYS A 341 -15.52 8.02 6.50
CA CYS A 341 -15.05 7.93 5.11
C CYS A 341 -13.74 7.16 4.98
N ILE A 342 -12.75 7.50 5.81
CA ILE A 342 -11.42 6.89 5.73
C ILE A 342 -11.51 5.40 6.03
N ASN A 343 -12.21 5.01 7.10
CA ASN A 343 -12.42 3.59 7.42
C ASN A 343 -13.16 2.86 6.29
N TRP A 344 -14.20 3.46 5.70
CA TRP A 344 -14.90 2.84 4.57
C TRP A 344 -13.99 2.64 3.35
N ILE A 345 -13.09 3.59 3.07
CA ILE A 345 -12.09 3.43 2.00
C ILE A 345 -11.14 2.26 2.30
N GLN A 346 -10.69 2.12 3.55
CA GLN A 346 -9.87 0.99 3.98
C GLN A 346 -10.62 -0.35 3.82
N ASP A 347 -11.87 -0.42 4.31
CA ASP A 347 -12.74 -1.60 4.17
C ASP A 347 -12.99 -1.96 2.69
N TYR A 348 -13.19 -0.96 1.82
CA TYR A 348 -13.35 -1.16 0.39
C TYR A 348 -12.08 -1.77 -0.24
N CYS A 349 -10.90 -1.25 0.10
CA CYS A 349 -9.63 -1.77 -0.43
C CYS A 349 -9.39 -3.21 0.02
N GLU A 350 -9.60 -3.52 1.30
CA GLU A 350 -9.50 -4.89 1.82
C GLU A 350 -10.48 -5.85 1.14
N ALA A 351 -11.71 -5.40 0.88
CA ALA A 351 -12.69 -6.20 0.15
C ALA A 351 -12.29 -6.42 -1.32
N MET A 352 -11.66 -5.43 -1.97
CA MET A 352 -11.16 -5.60 -3.34
C MET A 352 -9.96 -6.56 -3.39
N GLU A 353 -9.05 -6.51 -2.40
CA GLU A 353 -7.94 -7.46 -2.27
C GLU A 353 -8.44 -8.91 -2.09
N SER A 354 -9.45 -9.11 -1.24
CA SER A 354 -10.02 -10.44 -1.00
C SER A 354 -10.68 -11.03 -2.25
N LEU A 355 -11.19 -10.17 -3.14
CA LEU A 355 -11.77 -10.52 -4.44
C LEU A 355 -10.72 -10.70 -5.56
N GLY A 356 -9.43 -10.55 -5.25
CA GLY A 356 -8.32 -10.76 -6.18
C GLY A 356 -8.01 -9.56 -7.08
N VAL A 357 -8.47 -8.36 -6.74
CA VAL A 357 -8.04 -7.11 -7.39
C VAL A 357 -6.70 -6.70 -6.80
N ASP A 358 -5.71 -6.43 -7.66
CA ASP A 358 -4.45 -5.85 -7.22
C ASP A 358 -4.65 -4.37 -6.89
N THR A 359 -4.88 -4.08 -5.61
CA THR A 359 -5.03 -2.72 -5.04
C THR A 359 -3.71 -1.96 -4.98
N LYS A 360 -2.57 -2.66 -5.10
CA LYS A 360 -1.22 -2.10 -4.95
C LYS A 360 -0.66 -1.58 -6.28
N SER A 361 -1.25 -1.95 -7.40
CA SER A 361 -0.93 -1.41 -8.72
C SER A 361 -1.37 0.06 -8.83
N GLU A 362 -0.53 0.93 -9.39
CA GLU A 362 -0.88 2.35 -9.67
C GLU A 362 -2.06 2.49 -10.64
N SER A 363 -2.35 1.46 -11.43
CA SER A 363 -3.49 1.41 -12.34
C SER A 363 -4.76 0.84 -11.70
N SER A 364 -4.73 0.57 -10.39
CA SER A 364 -5.86 -0.01 -9.68
C SER A 364 -6.98 1.01 -9.52
N SER A 365 -8.21 0.49 -9.59
CA SER A 365 -9.42 1.22 -9.27
C SER A 365 -9.43 1.73 -7.81
N ALA A 366 -8.84 0.97 -6.88
CA ALA A 366 -8.73 1.34 -5.47
C ALA A 366 -7.81 2.55 -5.24
N THR A 367 -6.84 2.80 -6.13
CA THR A 367 -5.85 3.87 -6.00
C THR A 367 -6.49 5.26 -5.92
N LEU A 368 -7.58 5.50 -6.65
CA LEU A 368 -8.28 6.80 -6.61
C LEU A 368 -8.83 7.12 -5.23
N PHE A 369 -9.36 6.11 -4.52
CA PHE A 369 -9.85 6.29 -3.15
C PHE A 369 -8.69 6.49 -2.18
N LEU A 370 -7.62 5.70 -2.30
CA LEU A 370 -6.45 5.81 -1.44
C LEU A 370 -5.75 7.17 -1.55
N GLN A 371 -5.68 7.76 -2.75
CA GLN A 371 -5.14 9.10 -2.95
C GLN A 371 -5.96 10.21 -2.26
N HIS A 372 -7.23 9.94 -1.95
CA HIS A 372 -8.11 10.89 -1.25
C HIS A 372 -7.98 10.81 0.27
N VAL A 373 -7.48 9.69 0.82
CA VAL A 373 -7.31 9.49 2.27
C VAL A 373 -6.42 10.56 2.92
N PRO A 374 -5.23 10.93 2.37
CA PRO A 374 -4.41 11.98 2.94
C PRO A 374 -5.11 13.34 3.03
N ILE A 375 -5.96 13.68 2.04
CA ILE A 375 -6.71 14.95 2.00
C ILE A 375 -7.73 14.98 3.15
N LEU A 376 -8.48 13.88 3.31
CA LEU A 376 -9.43 13.70 4.40
C LEU A 376 -8.73 13.75 5.76
N MET A 377 -7.64 13.00 5.91
CA MET A 377 -6.88 12.95 7.16
C MET A 377 -6.33 14.33 7.53
N GLN A 378 -5.73 15.05 6.59
CA GLN A 378 -5.21 16.40 6.86
C GLN A 378 -6.30 17.36 7.34
N ALA A 379 -7.49 17.33 6.74
CA ALA A 379 -8.62 18.15 7.19
C ALA A 379 -9.08 17.77 8.61
N TYR A 380 -9.17 16.48 8.92
CA TYR A 380 -9.46 15.98 10.26
C TYR A 380 -8.43 16.49 11.29
N LEU A 381 -7.13 16.29 11.01
CA LEU A 381 -6.05 16.69 11.90
C LEU A 381 -6.04 18.21 12.15
N ASN A 382 -6.27 19.02 11.12
CA ASN A 382 -6.32 20.48 11.24
C ASN A 382 -7.42 20.97 12.19
N VAL A 383 -8.60 20.34 12.13
CA VAL A 383 -9.72 20.71 13.00
C VAL A 383 -9.46 20.25 14.43
N VAL A 384 -9.09 18.97 14.60
CA VAL A 384 -8.90 18.37 15.93
C VAL A 384 -7.69 18.96 16.65
N SER A 385 -6.56 19.14 15.97
CA SER A 385 -5.36 19.76 16.55
C SER A 385 -5.65 21.18 17.06
N ARG A 386 -6.44 21.98 16.31
CA ARG A 386 -6.85 23.32 16.77
C ARG A 386 -7.69 23.24 18.04
N THR A 387 -8.68 22.35 18.07
CA THR A 387 -9.54 22.16 19.26
C THR A 387 -8.74 21.68 20.47
N LEU A 388 -7.84 20.72 20.29
CA LEU A 388 -6.98 20.22 21.37
C LEU A 388 -6.04 21.31 21.88
N ASN A 389 -5.40 22.08 21.00
CA ASN A 389 -4.53 23.19 21.40
C ASN A 389 -5.27 24.26 22.22
N GLU A 390 -6.52 24.59 21.86
CA GLU A 390 -7.37 25.46 22.68
C GLU A 390 -7.67 24.86 24.06
N TRP A 391 -7.89 23.55 24.14
CA TRP A 391 -8.16 22.86 25.40
C TRP A 391 -6.91 22.79 26.28
N VAL A 392 -5.75 22.50 25.70
CA VAL A 392 -4.46 22.49 26.40
C VAL A 392 -4.13 23.87 26.99
N GLN A 393 -4.37 24.95 26.24
CA GLN A 393 -4.23 26.31 26.78
C GLN A 393 -5.19 26.58 27.94
N LYS A 394 -6.44 26.09 27.87
CA LYS A 394 -7.41 26.22 28.96
C LYS A 394 -7.01 25.41 30.19
N ILE A 395 -6.50 24.19 30.00
CA ILE A 395 -5.97 23.32 31.07
C ILE A 395 -4.85 24.06 31.79
N LEU A 396 -3.85 24.55 31.04
CA LEU A 396 -2.73 25.34 31.60
C LEU A 396 -3.23 26.58 32.37
N LEU A 397 -4.12 27.37 31.79
CA LEU A 397 -4.64 28.57 32.43
C LEU A 397 -5.46 28.28 33.70
N SER A 398 -6.16 27.15 33.73
CA SER A 398 -6.91 26.68 34.89
C SER A 398 -5.96 26.16 35.97
N ASP A 399 -5.00 25.32 35.58
CA ASP A 399 -4.00 24.74 36.46
C ASP A 399 -3.22 25.81 37.21
N TRP A 400 -2.82 26.90 36.53
CA TRP A 400 -2.12 28.03 37.16
C TRP A 400 -2.97 28.83 38.14
N LYS A 401 -4.26 28.56 38.27
CA LYS A 401 -5.15 29.21 39.26
C LYS A 401 -5.54 28.28 40.39
N THR A 402 -5.43 26.97 40.19
CA THR A 402 -5.84 25.95 41.14
C THR A 402 -4.76 25.75 42.21
N GLU A 403 -5.17 25.60 43.46
CA GLU A 403 -4.26 25.21 44.53
C GLU A 403 -3.96 23.71 44.43
N PRO A 404 -2.69 23.30 44.56
CA PRO A 404 -2.32 21.90 44.51
C PRO A 404 -2.88 21.14 45.72
N SER A 405 -3.01 19.83 45.57
CA SER A 405 -3.47 18.94 46.64
C SER A 405 -2.43 17.86 46.93
N GLN A 406 -2.36 17.38 48.16
CA GLN A 406 -1.49 16.26 48.52
C GLN A 406 -2.20 14.93 48.31
N ASN A 407 -1.48 13.96 47.75
CA ASN A 407 -1.89 12.57 47.74
C ASN A 407 -1.67 11.92 49.14
N GLY A 408 -2.09 10.66 49.30
CA GLY A 408 -1.92 9.92 50.55
C GLY A 408 -0.46 9.65 50.97
N GLN A 409 0.52 9.95 50.11
CA GLN A 409 1.96 9.85 50.37
C GLN A 409 2.60 11.22 50.68
N GLY A 410 1.83 12.32 50.66
CA GLY A 410 2.34 13.68 50.90
C GLY A 410 2.83 14.42 49.66
N HIS A 411 2.81 13.81 48.48
CA HIS A 411 3.26 14.45 47.24
C HIS A 411 2.18 15.42 46.73
N TRP A 412 2.59 16.65 46.41
CA TRP A 412 1.70 17.62 45.80
C TRP A 412 1.43 17.30 44.33
N SER A 413 0.20 17.43 43.87
CA SER A 413 -0.16 17.31 42.46
C SER A 413 -1.41 18.14 42.12
N THR A 414 -1.66 18.31 40.83
CA THR A 414 -2.90 18.93 40.31
C THR A 414 -3.61 17.97 39.36
N SER A 415 -4.79 18.35 38.86
CA SER A 415 -5.54 17.53 37.89
C SER A 415 -5.03 17.66 36.45
N ALA A 416 -4.05 18.52 36.18
CA ALA A 416 -3.64 18.85 34.81
C ALA A 416 -3.18 17.63 33.99
N PRO A 417 -2.38 16.68 34.53
CA PRO A 417 -2.04 15.45 33.81
C PRO A 417 -3.28 14.62 33.46
N GLN A 418 -4.22 14.46 34.39
CA GLN A 418 -5.45 13.70 34.16
C GLN A 418 -6.31 14.36 33.09
N ASP A 419 -6.49 15.67 33.16
CA ASP A 419 -7.28 16.44 32.20
C ASP A 419 -6.65 16.39 30.79
N LEU A 420 -5.32 16.55 30.71
CA LEU A 420 -4.55 16.47 29.47
C LEU A 420 -4.67 15.10 28.80
N PHE A 421 -4.40 14.02 29.53
CA PHE A 421 -4.45 12.68 28.95
C PHE A 421 -5.89 12.20 28.73
N CYS A 422 -6.88 12.72 29.47
CA CYS A 422 -8.30 12.46 29.20
C CYS A 422 -8.69 12.94 27.79
N ILE A 423 -8.33 14.17 27.43
CA ILE A 423 -8.71 14.73 26.11
C ILE A 423 -7.95 14.06 24.96
N LEU A 424 -6.70 13.64 25.18
CA LEU A 424 -5.91 12.92 24.17
C LEU A 424 -6.43 11.49 23.98
N ASN A 425 -6.67 10.77 25.07
CA ASN A 425 -7.21 9.41 25.01
C ASN A 425 -8.58 9.36 24.35
N GLN A 426 -9.43 10.38 24.53
CA GLN A 426 -10.71 10.47 23.80
C GLN A 426 -10.53 10.50 22.27
N GLN A 427 -9.47 11.13 21.75
CA GLN A 427 -9.19 11.13 20.31
C GLN A 427 -8.68 9.79 19.83
N LEU A 428 -7.80 9.15 20.61
CA LEU A 428 -7.35 7.78 20.31
C LEU A 428 -8.51 6.78 20.34
N ASP A 429 -9.38 6.86 21.36
CA ASP A 429 -10.57 6.02 21.49
C ASP A 429 -11.49 6.18 20.29
N LEU A 430 -11.68 7.43 19.83
CA LEU A 430 -12.49 7.71 18.65
C LEU A 430 -11.89 7.08 17.39
N ALA A 431 -10.57 7.23 17.18
CA ALA A 431 -9.85 6.64 16.07
C ALA A 431 -9.95 5.11 16.06
N ILE A 432 -9.74 4.47 17.22
CA ILE A 432 -9.83 3.01 17.40
C ILE A 432 -11.26 2.53 17.17
N LYS A 433 -12.26 3.19 17.76
CA LYS A 433 -13.67 2.82 17.61
C LYS A 433 -14.15 2.92 16.16
N ARG A 434 -13.55 3.82 15.39
CA ARG A 434 -13.84 4.01 13.96
C ARG A 434 -13.06 3.05 13.06
N GLY A 435 -12.17 2.22 13.60
CA GLY A 435 -11.48 1.17 12.86
C GLY A 435 -10.33 1.66 11.99
N LEU A 436 -9.77 2.85 12.26
CA LEU A 436 -8.58 3.34 11.55
C LEU A 436 -7.40 2.38 11.74
N ARG A 437 -6.68 2.12 10.65
CA ARG A 437 -5.51 1.24 10.61
C ARG A 437 -4.32 1.96 10.00
N ASP A 438 -3.13 1.47 10.27
CA ASP A 438 -1.88 1.87 9.62
C ASP A 438 -1.60 3.38 9.70
N GLN A 439 -1.20 3.99 8.58
CA GLN A 439 -0.83 5.39 8.47
C GLN A 439 -1.90 6.37 8.98
N PRO A 440 -3.20 6.25 8.62
CA PRO A 440 -4.25 7.05 9.22
C PRO A 440 -4.28 7.03 10.75
N PHE A 441 -4.09 5.87 11.38
CA PHE A 441 -4.09 5.78 12.84
C PHE A 441 -2.82 6.40 13.44
N LEU A 442 -1.67 6.18 12.82
CA LEU A 442 -0.40 6.78 13.21
C LEU A 442 -0.45 8.31 13.16
N ASP A 443 -1.06 8.89 12.13
CA ASP A 443 -1.20 10.34 12.00
C ASP A 443 -1.97 10.96 13.18
N VAL A 444 -2.98 10.26 13.73
CA VAL A 444 -3.70 10.69 14.94
C VAL A 444 -2.80 10.63 16.17
N VAL A 445 -2.03 9.55 16.34
CA VAL A 445 -1.10 9.39 17.47
C VAL A 445 -0.03 10.48 17.46
N LEU A 446 0.58 10.74 16.30
CA LEU A 446 1.59 11.78 16.13
C LEU A 446 1.01 13.19 16.38
N MET A 447 -0.26 13.42 16.02
CA MET A 447 -0.95 14.66 16.35
C MET A 447 -1.14 14.83 17.86
N CYS A 448 -1.51 13.76 18.59
CA CYS A 448 -1.56 13.80 20.05
C CYS A 448 -0.18 14.09 20.67
N PHE A 449 0.90 13.51 20.14
CA PHE A 449 2.26 13.80 20.58
C PHE A 449 2.66 15.25 20.32
N ALA A 450 2.32 15.81 19.16
CA ALA A 450 2.55 17.23 18.87
C ALA A 450 1.86 18.15 19.90
N VAL A 451 0.63 17.81 20.31
CA VAL A 451 -0.11 18.54 21.35
C VAL A 451 0.58 18.45 22.73
N LEU A 452 1.19 17.30 23.06
CA LEU A 452 2.00 17.17 24.28
C LEU A 452 3.25 18.06 24.24
N VAL A 453 3.94 18.15 23.09
CA VAL A 453 5.08 19.07 22.91
C VAL A 453 4.64 20.52 23.07
N ASP A 454 3.51 20.90 22.50
CA ASP A 454 2.95 22.25 22.63
C ASP A 454 2.65 22.58 24.10
N TYR A 455 2.07 21.63 24.85
CA TYR A 455 1.85 21.78 26.29
C TYR A 455 3.15 21.97 27.08
N GLN A 456 4.19 21.17 26.80
CA GLN A 456 5.50 21.28 27.45
C GLN A 456 6.15 22.65 27.21
N ASN A 457 6.04 23.17 26.00
CA ASN A 457 6.55 24.49 25.64
C ASN A 457 5.79 25.59 26.40
N LEU A 458 4.46 25.53 26.41
CA LEU A 458 3.60 26.46 27.14
C LEU A 458 3.91 26.46 28.64
N GLN A 459 4.08 25.29 29.26
CA GLN A 459 4.42 25.16 30.67
C GLN A 459 5.81 25.71 30.98
N THR A 460 6.80 25.43 30.13
CA THR A 460 8.15 25.98 30.26
C THR A 460 8.16 27.50 30.17
N ASP A 461 7.43 28.08 29.23
CA ASP A 461 7.33 29.55 29.09
C ASP A 461 6.59 30.20 30.27
N ALA A 462 5.55 29.54 30.79
CA ALA A 462 4.85 29.99 31.98
C ALA A 462 5.73 29.91 33.24
N LEU A 463 6.55 28.86 33.41
CA LEU A 463 7.52 28.75 34.49
C LEU A 463 8.57 29.88 34.42
N ARG A 464 9.09 30.18 33.22
CA ARG A 464 10.09 31.24 33.04
C ARG A 464 9.55 32.65 33.28
N SER A 465 8.29 32.90 32.91
CA SER A 465 7.71 34.25 32.97
C SER A 465 7.12 34.59 34.34
N GLN A 466 6.50 33.61 35.01
CA GLN A 466 5.73 33.84 36.23
C GLN A 466 5.95 32.78 37.32
N GLY A 467 6.80 31.77 37.10
CA GLY A 467 7.04 30.69 38.05
C GLY A 467 7.52 31.17 39.41
N PHE A 468 8.43 32.14 39.45
CA PHE A 468 8.97 32.68 40.72
C PHE A 468 7.90 33.32 41.62
N SER A 469 6.74 33.71 41.08
CA SER A 469 5.64 34.27 41.86
C SER A 469 4.73 33.21 42.52
N LYS A 470 4.90 31.93 42.15
CA LYS A 470 4.08 30.82 42.66
C LYS A 470 4.67 30.26 43.95
N PRO A 471 3.83 29.69 44.83
CA PRO A 471 4.34 28.97 46.00
C PRO A 471 5.11 27.72 45.56
N ASP A 472 6.07 27.31 46.39
CA ASP A 472 6.88 26.11 46.20
C ASP A 472 6.02 24.84 46.11
N THR A 473 4.94 24.74 46.89
CA THR A 473 3.96 23.64 46.80
C THR A 473 3.38 23.46 45.40
N PHE A 474 3.09 24.57 44.70
CA PHE A 474 2.60 24.52 43.32
C PHE A 474 3.71 24.12 42.34
N LEU A 475 4.92 24.66 42.50
CA LEU A 475 6.04 24.32 41.62
C LEU A 475 6.45 22.85 41.77
N ILE A 476 6.41 22.30 42.98
CA ILE A 476 6.64 20.88 43.24
C ILE A 476 5.48 20.03 42.69
N ALA A 477 4.24 20.51 42.76
CA ALA A 477 3.14 19.86 42.06
C ALA A 477 3.40 19.76 40.54
N VAL A 478 3.94 20.80 39.92
CA VAL A 478 4.35 20.77 38.50
C VAL A 478 5.42 19.70 38.24
N VAL A 479 6.40 19.54 39.13
CA VAL A 479 7.42 18.49 39.03
C VAL A 479 6.78 17.09 39.05
N ASN A 480 5.93 16.83 40.05
CA ASN A 480 5.24 15.55 40.18
C ASN A 480 4.26 15.29 39.03
N ASN A 481 3.62 16.34 38.51
CA ASN A 481 2.76 16.26 37.33
C ASN A 481 3.53 15.86 36.06
N CYS A 482 4.80 16.30 35.92
CA CYS A 482 5.65 15.88 34.79
C CYS A 482 5.95 14.39 34.87
N GLU A 483 6.21 13.87 36.06
CA GLU A 483 6.42 12.43 36.29
C GLU A 483 5.18 11.62 35.94
N GLN A 484 4.00 12.06 36.40
CA GLN A 484 2.74 11.42 36.01
C GLN A 484 2.50 11.49 34.50
N SER A 485 2.91 12.59 33.86
CA SER A 485 2.79 12.74 32.40
C SER A 485 3.73 11.79 31.65
N VAL A 486 4.91 11.50 32.18
CA VAL A 486 5.83 10.47 31.65
C VAL A 486 5.16 9.10 31.70
N GLU A 487 4.62 8.70 32.85
CA GLU A 487 3.94 7.40 33.00
C GLU A 487 2.72 7.29 32.07
N ASN A 488 1.93 8.34 31.95
CA ASN A 488 0.79 8.37 31.04
C ASN A 488 1.21 8.32 29.56
N SER A 489 2.34 8.94 29.19
CA SER A 489 2.91 8.85 27.84
C SER A 489 3.38 7.43 27.52
N GLU A 490 4.02 6.74 28.45
CA GLU A 490 4.41 5.34 28.30
C GLU A 490 3.18 4.43 28.16
N ALA A 491 2.16 4.61 29.00
CA ALA A 491 0.91 3.86 28.91
C ALA A 491 0.18 4.10 27.57
N MET A 492 0.19 5.33 27.06
CA MET A 492 -0.36 5.67 25.75
C MET A 492 0.41 4.98 24.62
N ARG A 493 1.75 4.98 24.69
CA ARG A 493 2.61 4.26 23.74
C ARG A 493 2.30 2.77 23.74
N ASP A 494 2.30 2.13 24.90
CA ASP A 494 2.13 0.68 25.02
C ASP A 494 0.76 0.24 24.49
N ARG A 495 -0.29 1.02 24.78
CA ARG A 495 -1.62 0.82 24.19
C ARG A 495 -1.62 0.94 22.67
N CYS A 496 -0.89 1.89 22.10
CA CYS A 496 -0.79 2.09 20.66
C CYS A 496 0.04 0.98 19.98
N LYS A 497 1.09 0.47 20.63
CA LYS A 497 1.94 -0.62 20.10
C LYS A 497 1.15 -1.88 19.77
N GLU A 498 0.17 -2.24 20.61
CA GLU A 498 -0.69 -3.41 20.38
C GLU A 498 -1.54 -3.32 19.10
N LEU A 499 -1.62 -2.13 18.47
CA LEU A 499 -2.45 -1.84 17.30
C LEU A 499 -1.65 -1.60 16.02
N PHE A 500 -0.32 -1.54 16.10
CA PHE A 500 0.55 -1.29 14.94
C PHE A 500 1.34 -2.55 14.54
N ASP A 501 1.73 -2.61 13.27
CA ASP A 501 2.72 -3.58 12.81
C ASP A 501 4.10 -3.27 13.41
N PRO A 502 4.96 -4.29 13.62
CA PRO A 502 6.27 -4.13 14.27
C PRO A 502 7.19 -3.09 13.62
N GLU A 503 7.05 -2.83 12.31
CA GLU A 503 7.87 -1.84 11.58
C GLU A 503 7.61 -0.40 12.02
N LEU A 504 6.41 -0.09 12.53
CA LEU A 504 6.05 1.24 13.04
C LEU A 504 6.33 1.41 14.53
N GLU A 505 6.67 0.32 15.23
CA GLU A 505 6.92 0.34 16.67
C GLU A 505 8.13 1.19 17.04
N ASP A 506 9.23 1.09 16.27
CA ASP A 506 10.47 1.82 16.53
C ASP A 506 10.27 3.34 16.45
N MET A 507 9.49 3.81 15.47
CA MET A 507 9.15 5.23 15.33
C MET A 507 8.33 5.70 16.53
N LEU A 508 7.36 4.89 16.97
CA LEU A 508 6.51 5.24 18.10
C LEU A 508 7.32 5.32 19.40
N VAL A 509 8.29 4.42 19.60
CA VAL A 509 9.22 4.46 20.74
C VAL A 509 10.05 5.74 20.70
N GLU A 510 10.74 6.02 19.58
CA GLU A 510 11.58 7.21 19.43
C GLU A 510 10.78 8.50 19.72
N LYS A 511 9.58 8.60 19.15
CA LYS A 511 8.71 9.78 19.37
C LYS A 511 8.20 9.88 20.79
N THR A 512 7.96 8.76 21.46
CA THR A 512 7.56 8.79 22.88
C THR A 512 8.73 9.21 23.76
N ASP A 513 9.94 8.74 23.48
CA ASP A 513 11.15 9.14 24.22
C ASP A 513 11.41 10.65 24.10
N ASP A 514 11.18 11.24 22.91
CA ASP A 514 11.21 12.70 22.72
C ASP A 514 10.22 13.43 23.65
N ILE A 515 9.01 12.90 23.83
CA ILE A 515 7.99 13.46 24.74
C ILE A 515 8.42 13.32 26.20
N ILE A 516 8.93 12.16 26.59
CA ILE A 516 9.41 11.87 27.94
C ILE A 516 10.53 12.84 28.32
N ASP A 517 11.52 13.01 27.44
CA ASP A 517 12.61 13.99 27.60
C ASP A 517 12.08 15.42 27.72
N GLY A 518 11.03 15.76 26.96
CA GLY A 518 10.33 17.03 27.05
C GLY A 518 9.78 17.29 28.45
N PHE A 519 9.08 16.33 29.05
CA PHE A 519 8.56 16.45 30.43
C PHE A 519 9.67 16.50 31.48
N TYR A 520 10.77 15.75 31.32
CA TYR A 520 11.93 15.89 32.21
C TYR A 520 12.54 17.30 32.16
N ARG A 521 12.59 17.95 30.98
CA ARG A 521 13.04 19.34 30.85
C ARG A 521 12.10 20.31 31.55
N VAL A 522 10.79 20.11 31.43
CA VAL A 522 9.79 20.92 32.13
C VAL A 522 9.95 20.78 33.66
N GLY A 523 10.03 19.55 34.17
CA GLY A 523 10.24 19.27 35.59
C GLY A 523 11.55 19.88 36.09
N THR A 524 12.64 19.77 35.33
CA THR A 524 13.92 20.42 35.65
C THR A 524 13.79 21.94 35.71
N SER A 525 13.03 22.56 34.79
CA SER A 525 12.78 23.99 34.82
C SER A 525 12.00 24.41 36.06
N ALA A 526 11.03 23.62 36.53
CA ALA A 526 10.30 23.89 37.76
C ALA A 526 11.21 23.75 38.99
N VAL A 527 12.04 22.69 39.05
CA VAL A 527 13.06 22.49 40.09
C VAL A 527 14.01 23.68 40.19
N CYS A 528 14.48 24.21 39.06
CA CYS A 528 15.35 25.39 39.05
C CYS A 528 14.68 26.61 39.70
N VAL A 529 13.38 26.83 39.45
CA VAL A 529 12.64 27.95 40.06
C VAL A 529 12.48 27.74 41.57
N VAL A 530 12.18 26.51 42.02
CA VAL A 530 12.10 26.18 43.46
C VAL A 530 13.45 26.41 44.14
N ALA A 531 14.54 25.93 43.54
CA ALA A 531 15.89 26.13 44.06
C ALA A 531 16.24 27.64 44.14
N GLU A 532 15.83 28.43 43.14
CA GLU A 532 16.04 29.89 43.15
C GLU A 532 15.26 30.57 44.28
N GLN A 533 14.00 30.18 44.52
CA GLN A 533 13.20 30.72 45.64
C GLN A 533 13.82 30.39 46.99
N MET A 534 14.27 29.14 47.18
CA MET A 534 14.92 28.69 48.40
C MET A 534 16.22 29.46 48.66
N VAL A 535 17.08 29.59 47.64
CA VAL A 535 18.34 30.35 47.77
C VAL A 535 18.09 31.84 47.96
N GLN A 536 17.03 32.40 47.36
CA GLN A 536 16.65 33.80 47.58
C GLN A 536 16.33 34.08 49.06
N CYS A 537 15.71 33.13 49.77
CA CYS A 537 15.44 33.24 51.21
C CYS A 537 16.75 33.43 52.01
N VAL A 538 17.78 32.63 51.74
CA VAL A 538 19.10 32.74 52.36
C VAL A 538 19.79 34.04 51.95
N LYS A 539 19.68 34.43 50.68
CA LYS A 539 20.27 35.65 50.13
C LYS A 539 19.70 36.93 50.73
N GLU A 540 18.42 36.94 51.11
CA GLU A 540 17.77 38.10 51.71
C GLU A 540 17.90 38.12 53.24
N LYS A 541 17.88 36.97 53.90
CA LYS A 541 17.81 36.89 55.37
C LYS A 541 19.17 36.68 56.05
N VAL A 542 20.10 35.95 55.41
CA VAL A 542 21.35 35.52 56.07
C VAL A 542 22.58 36.18 55.44
N LEU A 543 22.70 36.15 54.10
CA LEU A 543 23.88 36.71 53.42
C LEU A 543 24.14 38.21 53.70
N PRO A 544 23.14 39.09 53.88
CA PRO A 544 23.41 40.51 54.18
C PRO A 544 24.06 40.75 55.54
N GLU A 545 23.95 39.78 56.46
CA GLU A 545 24.62 39.81 57.76
C GLU A 545 26.06 39.27 57.70
N MET A 546 26.46 38.66 56.59
CA MET A 546 27.81 38.14 56.35
C MET A 546 28.74 39.21 55.79
N PHE A 547 30.05 38.99 55.95
CA PHE A 547 31.09 39.88 55.44
C PHE A 547 31.01 41.34 55.94
N ILE A 548 30.40 41.53 57.10
CA ILE A 548 30.31 42.80 57.85
C ILE A 548 30.88 42.62 59.28
N PRO A 549 31.12 43.70 60.05
CA PRO A 549 31.79 43.58 61.36
C PRO A 549 31.10 42.64 62.37
N THR A 550 29.78 42.48 62.28
CA THR A 550 29.01 41.55 63.12
C THR A 550 29.36 40.10 62.82
N TRP A 551 29.49 39.73 61.54
CA TRP A 551 29.95 38.40 61.12
C TRP A 551 31.37 38.11 61.62
N LEU A 552 32.29 39.08 61.51
CA LEU A 552 33.66 38.90 61.98
C LEU A 552 33.73 38.66 63.49
N SER A 553 32.83 39.28 64.27
CA SER A 553 32.80 39.17 65.74
C SER A 553 31.97 37.99 66.27
N ALA A 554 31.27 37.26 65.40
CA ALA A 554 30.42 36.13 65.76
C ALA A 554 31.25 34.87 66.09
N ARG A 555 30.62 33.76 66.53
CA ARG A 555 31.32 32.48 66.70
C ARG A 555 31.69 31.87 65.35
N ASP A 556 32.79 31.12 65.29
CA ASP A 556 33.26 30.49 64.04
C ASP A 556 32.22 29.50 63.52
N GLY A 557 31.92 29.61 62.22
CA GLY A 557 30.88 28.83 61.54
C GLY A 557 29.43 29.19 61.90
N GLU A 558 29.17 30.18 62.77
CA GLU A 558 27.80 30.49 63.22
C GLU A 558 26.85 30.82 62.06
N TYR A 559 27.32 31.60 61.08
CA TYR A 559 26.51 31.98 59.92
C TYR A 559 26.36 30.84 58.92
N ALA A 560 27.40 30.03 58.71
CA ALA A 560 27.28 28.79 57.93
C ALA A 560 26.23 27.85 58.54
N GLN A 561 26.19 27.70 59.87
CA GLN A 561 25.17 26.90 60.55
C GLN A 561 23.76 27.46 60.39
N LYS A 562 23.57 28.79 60.35
CA LYS A 562 22.27 29.41 60.03
C LYS A 562 21.82 29.08 58.60
N ILE A 563 22.75 29.08 57.64
CA ILE A 563 22.48 28.70 56.25
C ILE A 563 22.08 27.22 56.17
N ILE A 564 22.87 26.35 56.80
CA ILE A 564 22.65 24.90 56.87
C ILE A 564 21.27 24.60 57.48
N ALA A 565 20.93 25.23 58.61
CA ALA A 565 19.63 25.05 59.25
C ALA A 565 18.48 25.44 58.31
N THR A 566 18.61 26.58 57.61
CA THR A 566 17.58 27.06 56.67
C THR A 566 17.40 26.06 55.52
N PHE A 567 18.47 25.61 54.88
CA PHE A 567 18.36 24.63 53.80
C PHE A 567 17.91 23.26 54.29
N SER A 568 18.31 22.83 55.49
CA SER A 568 17.87 21.58 56.09
C SER A 568 16.35 21.56 56.32
N ASP A 569 15.76 22.68 56.75
CA ASP A 569 14.31 22.79 56.92
C ASP A 569 13.59 22.64 55.56
N TYR A 570 14.06 23.34 54.52
CA TYR A 570 13.49 23.21 53.17
C TYR A 570 13.68 21.81 52.58
N PHE A 571 14.86 21.21 52.73
CA PHE A 571 15.15 19.87 52.20
C PHE A 571 14.27 18.81 52.84
N ALA A 572 14.01 18.90 54.16
CA ALA A 572 13.11 17.97 54.83
C ALA A 572 11.68 18.02 54.26
N ASP A 573 11.16 19.24 53.99
CA ASP A 573 9.86 19.40 53.35
C ASP A 573 9.87 18.87 51.92
N TYR A 574 10.86 19.26 51.12
CA TYR A 574 10.93 18.93 49.68
C TYR A 574 11.20 17.46 49.40
N GLU A 575 11.98 16.79 50.25
CA GLU A 575 12.19 15.34 50.22
C GLU A 575 10.85 14.59 50.36
N SER A 576 9.97 15.06 51.25
CA SER A 576 8.64 14.46 51.44
C SER A 576 7.61 14.82 50.35
N TRP A 577 7.84 15.91 49.63
CA TRP A 577 6.88 16.46 48.67
C TRP A 577 7.14 16.04 47.22
N ILE A 578 8.38 15.69 46.87
CA ILE A 578 8.81 15.31 45.52
C ILE A 578 8.73 13.78 45.37
N SER A 579 8.09 13.31 44.30
CA SER A 579 7.83 11.88 44.08
C SER A 579 9.08 11.06 43.72
N LYS A 580 9.96 11.59 42.87
CA LYS A 580 11.20 10.92 42.44
C LYS A 580 12.46 11.60 42.96
N ASP A 581 13.35 10.79 43.52
CA ASP A 581 14.68 11.19 44.01
C ASP A 581 15.53 11.89 42.95
N VAL A 582 15.32 11.59 41.66
CA VAL A 582 16.07 12.23 40.56
C VAL A 582 15.82 13.75 40.55
N PHE A 583 14.58 14.19 40.75
CA PHE A 583 14.25 15.62 40.80
C PHE A 583 14.73 16.26 42.10
N PHE A 584 14.69 15.54 43.22
CA PHE A 584 15.23 16.04 44.49
C PHE A 584 16.76 16.17 44.46
N SER A 585 17.47 15.18 43.91
CA SER A 585 18.91 15.25 43.63
C SER A 585 19.25 16.45 42.74
N LYS A 586 18.44 16.70 41.70
CA LYS A 586 18.62 17.87 40.83
C LYS A 586 18.39 19.18 41.58
N LEU A 587 17.40 19.24 42.47
CA LEU A 587 17.13 20.39 43.33
C LEU A 587 18.33 20.70 44.23
N ILE A 588 18.90 19.69 44.88
CA ILE A 588 20.08 19.86 45.73
C ILE A 588 21.26 20.40 44.89
N GLN A 589 21.59 19.76 43.77
CA GLN A 589 22.70 20.20 42.91
C GLN A 589 22.50 21.65 42.41
N GLU A 590 21.29 22.01 42.01
CA GLU A 590 20.99 23.36 41.54
C GLU A 590 21.02 24.38 42.69
N SER A 591 20.57 23.99 43.88
CA SER A 591 20.64 24.83 45.07
C SER A 591 22.08 25.12 45.50
N ILE A 592 22.98 24.12 45.47
CA ILE A 592 24.41 24.31 45.76
C ILE A 592 24.98 25.32 44.76
N ARG A 593 24.74 25.10 43.46
CA ARG A 593 25.22 25.98 42.39
C ARG A 593 24.76 27.42 42.58
N LEU A 594 23.46 27.64 42.80
CA LEU A 594 22.88 28.97 43.01
C LEU A 594 23.37 29.62 44.31
N PHE A 595 23.48 28.85 45.39
CA PHE A 595 23.98 29.31 46.67
C PHE A 595 25.44 29.76 46.60
N VAL A 596 26.32 28.95 46.01
CA VAL A 596 27.74 29.30 45.82
C VAL A 596 27.88 30.60 45.04
N ILE A 597 27.10 30.76 43.95
CA ILE A 597 27.06 32.03 43.20
C ILE A 597 26.63 33.20 44.10
N ALA A 598 25.56 33.02 44.89
CA ALA A 598 25.07 34.07 45.78
C ALA A 598 26.08 34.43 46.88
N TYR A 599 26.70 33.42 47.51
CA TYR A 599 27.73 33.57 48.53
C TYR A 599 28.93 34.36 48.00
N CYS A 600 29.49 33.92 46.88
CA CYS A 600 30.66 34.57 46.28
C CYS A 600 30.33 35.98 45.79
N THR A 601 29.14 36.21 45.23
CA THR A 601 28.69 37.56 44.81
C THR A 601 28.60 38.52 46.01
N CYS A 602 28.12 38.02 47.16
CA CYS A 602 28.09 38.79 48.40
C CYS A 602 29.51 39.08 48.90
N LEU A 603 30.41 38.09 48.86
CA LEU A 603 31.83 38.26 49.19
C LEU A 603 32.53 39.30 48.29
N GLN A 604 32.24 39.31 46.99
CA GLN A 604 32.80 40.28 46.03
C GLN A 604 32.41 41.72 46.40
N SER A 605 31.23 41.91 47.00
CA SER A 605 30.71 43.21 47.43
C SER A 605 31.19 43.62 48.83
N CYS A 606 32.05 42.81 49.46
CA CYS A 606 32.56 43.06 50.80
C CYS A 606 33.50 44.28 50.83
N ASN A 607 33.28 45.16 51.82
CA ASN A 607 34.13 46.33 52.07
C ASN A 607 35.11 46.10 53.25
N LEU A 608 35.10 44.92 53.87
CA LEU A 608 36.07 44.57 54.90
C LEU A 608 37.42 44.26 54.24
N SER A 609 38.48 44.75 54.88
CA SER A 609 39.85 44.48 54.44
C SER A 609 40.24 43.05 54.83
N ALA A 610 40.46 42.18 53.83
CA ALA A 610 40.95 40.81 54.02
C ALA A 610 42.38 40.74 54.60
N LYS A 611 43.06 41.90 54.79
CA LYS A 611 44.36 42.02 55.48
C LYS A 611 44.40 41.44 56.90
N LYS A 612 43.26 41.23 57.53
CA LYS A 612 43.17 40.62 58.86
C LYS A 612 43.14 39.11 58.70
N LYS A 613 44.11 38.40 59.30
CA LYS A 613 44.15 36.93 59.35
C LYS A 613 42.84 36.31 59.86
N GLU A 614 42.17 37.02 60.76
CA GLU A 614 40.84 36.69 61.30
C GLU A 614 39.76 36.58 60.22
N PHE A 615 39.80 37.40 59.15
CA PHE A 615 38.85 37.33 58.04
C PHE A 615 38.99 36.02 57.27
N THR A 616 40.22 35.64 56.90
CA THR A 616 40.49 34.40 56.16
C THR A 616 40.15 33.17 57.00
N ILE A 617 40.50 33.17 58.29
CA ILE A 617 40.12 32.09 59.22
C ILE A 617 38.60 31.93 59.26
N LYS A 618 37.86 33.05 59.36
CA LYS A 618 36.40 33.03 59.41
C LYS A 618 35.78 32.46 58.14
N LEU A 619 36.30 32.88 56.99
CA LEU A 619 35.88 32.40 55.67
C LEU A 619 36.12 30.89 55.55
N HIS A 620 37.28 30.41 56.00
CA HIS A 620 37.62 28.98 56.00
C HIS A 620 36.69 28.17 56.91
N CYS A 621 36.42 28.63 58.14
CA CYS A 621 35.46 27.96 59.03
C CYS A 621 34.04 27.89 58.45
N ASP A 622 33.59 28.93 57.74
CA ASP A 622 32.30 28.89 57.04
C ASP A 622 32.29 27.86 55.91
N TYR A 623 33.39 27.77 55.13
CA TYR A 623 33.54 26.76 54.08
C TYR A 623 33.59 25.34 54.65
N ASP A 624 34.38 25.08 55.69
CA ASP A 624 34.50 23.75 56.29
C ASP A 624 33.13 23.22 56.75
N ALA A 625 32.33 24.06 57.40
CA ALA A 625 30.99 23.70 57.83
C ALA A 625 30.05 23.39 56.65
N LEU A 626 30.09 24.18 55.58
CA LEU A 626 29.30 23.96 54.38
C LEU A 626 29.76 22.71 53.62
N PHE A 627 31.08 22.52 53.51
CA PHE A 627 31.69 21.38 52.86
C PHE A 627 31.34 20.08 53.58
N GLU A 628 31.52 20.03 54.91
CA GLU A 628 31.16 18.86 55.73
C GLU A 628 29.67 18.52 55.61
N TRP A 629 28.80 19.52 55.56
CA TRP A 629 27.36 19.29 55.42
C TRP A 629 26.98 18.76 54.02
N TYR A 630 27.43 19.40 52.95
CA TYR A 630 27.11 18.97 51.59
C TYR A 630 27.79 17.65 51.18
N THR A 631 28.91 17.29 51.81
CA THR A 631 29.59 15.99 51.61
C THR A 631 29.17 14.93 52.64
N GLY A 632 28.35 15.32 53.62
CA GLY A 632 27.88 14.46 54.69
C GLY A 632 26.84 13.44 54.24
N ASN A 633 26.56 12.47 55.12
CA ASN A 633 25.71 11.31 54.82
C ASN A 633 24.32 11.69 54.30
N THR A 634 23.70 12.73 54.87
CA THR A 634 22.35 13.20 54.52
C THR A 634 22.22 13.63 53.07
N ILE A 635 23.23 14.31 52.53
CA ILE A 635 23.21 14.79 51.14
C ILE A 635 23.78 13.74 50.19
N SER A 636 24.78 12.97 50.65
CA SER A 636 25.45 11.94 49.85
C SER A 636 24.54 10.80 49.40
N GLU A 637 23.39 10.60 50.05
CA GLU A 637 22.35 9.66 49.64
C GLU A 637 21.74 10.04 48.28
N PHE A 638 21.60 11.35 48.02
CA PHE A 638 20.94 11.87 46.82
C PHE A 638 21.92 12.42 45.79
N VAL A 639 23.05 12.97 46.22
CA VAL A 639 24.04 13.60 45.33
C VAL A 639 25.40 12.95 45.54
N PRO A 640 26.05 12.43 44.47
CA PRO A 640 27.40 11.89 44.59
C PRO A 640 28.37 12.92 45.20
N VAL A 641 29.11 12.50 46.23
CA VAL A 641 30.03 13.35 47.00
C VAL A 641 30.95 14.17 46.08
N LYS A 642 31.53 13.55 45.05
CA LYS A 642 32.39 14.25 44.07
C LYS A 642 31.73 15.41 43.33
N ILE A 643 30.42 15.32 43.09
CA ILE A 643 29.67 16.40 42.42
C ILE A 643 29.46 17.55 43.39
N ALA A 644 29.05 17.24 44.63
CA ALA A 644 28.89 18.24 45.68
C ALA A 644 30.22 18.93 46.01
N GLU A 645 31.30 18.16 46.19
CA GLU A 645 32.67 18.66 46.40
C GLU A 645 33.07 19.65 45.31
N LYS A 646 32.91 19.28 44.03
CA LYS A 646 33.28 20.11 42.89
C LYS A 646 32.51 21.44 42.84
N GLN A 647 31.26 21.44 43.27
CA GLN A 647 30.46 22.67 43.27
C GLN A 647 30.80 23.58 44.47
N VAL A 648 31.03 23.00 45.65
CA VAL A 648 31.32 23.74 46.89
C VAL A 648 32.78 24.23 46.95
N GLU A 649 33.75 23.49 46.38
CA GLU A 649 35.18 23.87 46.34
C GLU A 649 35.43 25.23 45.68
N HIS A 650 34.49 25.74 44.87
CA HIS A 650 34.64 27.07 44.29
C HIS A 650 34.74 28.17 45.36
N ILE A 651 34.09 27.97 46.52
CA ILE A 651 34.24 28.87 47.67
C ILE A 651 35.70 28.85 48.11
N GLU A 652 36.26 27.68 48.45
CA GLU A 652 37.66 27.49 48.86
C GLU A 652 38.67 28.05 47.85
N LYS A 653 38.47 27.77 46.56
CA LYS A 653 39.34 28.29 45.49
C LYS A 653 39.33 29.83 45.45
N ILE A 654 38.21 30.48 45.73
CA ILE A 654 38.15 31.94 45.90
C ILE A 654 38.86 32.37 47.20
N GLN A 655 38.78 31.61 48.29
CA GLN A 655 39.57 31.89 49.50
C GLN A 655 41.07 31.83 49.23
N HIS A 656 41.53 30.84 48.45
CA HIS A 656 42.92 30.75 48.04
C HIS A 656 43.36 31.97 47.23
N ILE A 657 42.51 32.54 46.37
CA ILE A 657 42.81 33.80 45.68
C ILE A 657 43.07 34.95 46.68
N LEU A 658 42.44 34.94 47.86
CA LEU A 658 42.61 35.97 48.88
C LEU A 658 43.86 35.76 49.76
N ASP A 659 44.27 34.51 50.02
CA ASP A 659 45.33 34.19 51.01
C ASP A 659 46.64 33.65 50.42
N CYS A 660 46.62 33.04 49.22
CA CYS A 660 47.83 32.44 48.64
C CYS A 660 48.87 33.50 48.24
N GLU A 661 50.13 33.10 48.09
CA GLU A 661 51.16 33.98 47.52
C GLU A 661 50.76 34.48 46.12
N PRO A 662 51.04 35.74 45.73
CA PRO A 662 50.58 36.33 44.47
C PRO A 662 50.91 35.53 43.20
N GLY A 663 52.00 34.73 43.23
CA GLY A 663 52.39 33.86 42.12
C GLY A 663 51.45 32.67 41.87
N TRP A 664 50.67 32.25 42.87
CA TRP A 664 49.80 31.06 42.82
C TRP A 664 48.35 31.39 42.43
N VAL A 665 47.94 32.65 42.53
CA VAL A 665 46.60 33.14 42.16
C VAL A 665 46.13 32.63 40.77
N PRO A 666 46.97 32.57 39.72
CA PRO A 666 46.54 32.11 38.40
C PRO A 666 46.06 30.65 38.32
N LEU A 667 46.34 29.81 39.33
CA LEU A 667 45.87 28.42 39.37
C LEU A 667 44.38 28.32 39.70
N PHE A 668 43.83 29.30 40.42
CA PHE A 668 42.44 29.27 40.90
C PHE A 668 41.48 30.05 40.01
N PHE A 669 41.97 30.56 38.89
CA PHE A 669 41.20 31.37 37.96
C PHE A 669 39.92 30.67 37.48
N GLU A 670 39.97 29.37 37.18
CA GLU A 670 38.87 28.57 36.63
C GLU A 670 37.56 28.73 37.42
N SER A 671 37.62 28.70 38.75
CA SER A 671 36.40 28.85 39.58
C SER A 671 35.77 30.24 39.50
N VAL A 672 36.56 31.28 39.21
CA VAL A 672 36.02 32.62 38.92
C VAL A 672 35.28 32.62 37.57
N PHE A 673 35.67 31.78 36.60
CA PHE A 673 34.95 31.65 35.33
C PHE A 673 33.61 30.95 35.52
N GLU A 674 33.63 29.82 36.23
CA GLU A 674 32.45 29.00 36.44
C GLU A 674 31.37 29.75 37.23
N ILE A 675 31.75 30.62 38.17
CA ILE A 675 30.81 31.44 38.94
C ILE A 675 30.35 32.70 38.19
N TYR A 676 31.27 33.49 37.62
CA TYR A 676 30.96 34.86 37.16
C TYR A 676 30.80 35.02 35.65
N GLY A 677 31.09 33.99 34.85
CA GLY A 677 30.85 34.01 33.40
C GLY A 677 31.44 35.24 32.70
N ALA A 678 30.61 36.15 32.21
CA ALA A 678 31.05 37.37 31.52
C ALA A 678 31.73 38.40 32.44
N ASP A 679 31.34 38.45 33.72
CA ASP A 679 31.80 39.46 34.70
C ASP A 679 33.06 39.04 35.45
N ARG A 680 33.63 37.89 35.09
CA ARG A 680 34.84 37.27 35.66
C ARG A 680 36.03 38.21 35.87
N GLY A 681 36.27 39.15 34.96
CA GLY A 681 37.38 40.12 35.07
C GLY A 681 37.13 41.19 36.13
N VAL A 682 35.87 41.60 36.30
CA VAL A 682 35.46 42.54 37.36
C VAL A 682 35.53 41.85 38.72
N ALA A 683 35.04 40.61 38.79
CA ALA A 683 35.12 39.80 40.00
C ALA A 683 36.56 39.56 40.46
N LEU A 684 37.44 39.12 39.55
CA LEU A 684 38.85 38.91 39.89
C LEU A 684 39.53 40.18 40.42
N LYS A 685 39.28 41.33 39.77
CA LYS A 685 39.84 42.61 40.22
C LYS A 685 39.32 43.01 41.61
N ALA A 686 38.04 42.75 41.89
CA ALA A 686 37.46 43.01 43.20
C ALA A 686 38.15 42.17 44.29
N PHE A 687 38.29 40.85 44.09
CA PHE A 687 39.00 39.98 45.04
C PHE A 687 40.46 40.38 45.25
N LEU A 688 41.18 40.70 44.18
CA LEU A 688 42.58 41.16 44.27
C LEU A 688 42.71 42.50 45.01
N SER A 689 41.68 43.35 45.00
CA SER A 689 41.69 44.62 45.74
C SER A 689 41.42 44.45 47.24
N MET A 690 40.84 43.33 47.66
CA MET A 690 40.64 43.00 49.08
C MET A 690 41.95 42.59 49.74
N ARG A 691 42.92 42.11 48.95
CA ARG A 691 44.28 41.81 49.39
C ARG A 691 45.01 43.08 49.80
N GLY A 692 45.90 42.99 50.79
CA GLY A 692 46.70 44.15 51.21
C GLY A 692 48.19 44.00 51.18
N ASP A 693 48.66 42.84 50.76
CA ASP A 693 50.04 42.53 50.44
C ASP A 693 50.40 42.90 48.99
N MET A 694 49.40 43.25 48.16
CA MET A 694 49.58 43.60 46.75
C MET A 694 49.34 45.09 46.46
N SER A 695 50.20 45.65 45.60
CA SER A 695 50.01 46.98 45.00
C SER A 695 49.05 46.95 43.82
N SER A 696 48.42 48.09 43.49
CA SER A 696 47.53 48.20 42.33
C SER A 696 48.20 47.85 40.99
N SER A 697 49.53 48.03 40.90
CA SER A 697 50.32 47.63 39.72
C SER A 697 50.41 46.11 39.60
N GLU A 698 50.67 45.40 40.70
CA GLU A 698 50.74 43.94 40.72
C GLU A 698 49.37 43.31 40.43
N SER A 699 48.29 43.85 41.02
CA SER A 699 46.92 43.39 40.73
C SER A 699 46.58 43.57 39.25
N THR A 700 47.02 44.67 38.63
CA THR A 700 46.80 44.92 37.19
C THR A 700 47.59 43.94 36.33
N GLN A 701 48.85 43.65 36.68
CA GLN A 701 49.67 42.66 35.97
C GLN A 701 49.07 41.24 36.04
N ILE A 702 48.53 40.83 37.19
CA ILE A 702 47.84 39.53 37.31
C ILE A 702 46.57 39.51 36.45
N CYS A 703 45.80 40.61 36.44
CA CYS A 703 44.62 40.75 35.57
C CYS A 703 44.98 40.78 34.07
N ASP A 704 46.14 41.30 33.69
CA ASP A 704 46.61 41.31 32.30
C ASP A 704 47.13 39.93 31.88
N ARG A 705 47.91 39.24 32.73
CA ARG A 705 48.28 37.82 32.52
C ARG A 705 47.04 36.92 32.39
N TYR A 706 46.04 37.21 33.21
CA TYR A 706 44.71 36.63 33.07
C TYR A 706 44.13 36.92 31.68
N ARG A 707 44.04 38.19 31.27
CA ARG A 707 43.48 38.56 29.96
C ARG A 707 44.20 37.87 28.79
N GLU A 708 45.53 37.77 28.83
CA GLU A 708 46.34 37.08 27.82
C GLU A 708 46.03 35.59 27.72
N LYS A 709 46.03 34.86 28.86
CA LYS A 709 45.73 33.41 28.93
C LYS A 709 44.35 33.07 28.35
N TYR A 710 43.39 33.99 28.44
CA TYR A 710 42.00 33.75 28.05
C TYR A 710 41.58 34.39 26.73
N GLN A 711 42.34 35.34 26.18
CA GLN A 711 42.22 35.72 24.76
C GLN A 711 42.70 34.58 23.84
N SER A 712 43.76 33.86 24.24
CA SER A 712 44.29 32.70 23.50
C SER A 712 43.42 31.44 23.56
N SER A 713 42.42 31.40 24.45
CA SER A 713 41.56 30.22 24.70
C SER A 713 40.15 30.36 24.08
N THR A 714 39.92 31.38 23.25
CA THR A 714 38.62 31.56 22.55
C THR A 714 38.62 30.71 21.28
N PRO A 715 37.69 29.75 21.08
CA PRO A 715 37.59 29.05 19.80
C PRO A 715 37.19 30.02 18.69
N ALA A 716 37.82 29.89 17.53
CA ALA A 716 37.78 30.82 16.40
C ALA A 716 36.44 30.87 15.62
N ASN A 717 35.29 30.54 16.23
CA ASN A 717 33.98 30.69 15.59
C ASN A 717 32.89 30.99 16.64
N PRO A 718 32.36 32.23 16.72
CA PRO A 718 31.09 32.46 17.39
C PRO A 718 29.95 31.91 16.51
N PRO A 719 28.95 31.20 17.05
CA PRO A 719 27.67 31.09 16.37
C PRO A 719 27.11 32.52 16.21
N SER A 720 26.68 32.85 14.99
CA SER A 720 26.19 34.15 14.54
C SER A 720 25.36 34.91 15.58
N ASP A 721 25.66 36.21 15.72
CA ASP A 721 24.99 37.18 16.60
C ASP A 721 23.45 37.09 16.60
N PRO A 722 22.79 37.25 17.76
CA PRO A 722 21.44 37.76 17.85
C PRO A 722 21.42 39.28 18.10
N VAL A 723 20.50 39.93 17.38
CA VAL A 723 20.07 41.33 17.45
C VAL A 723 20.05 41.91 18.89
N PRO A 724 20.54 43.16 19.11
CA PRO A 724 20.57 43.78 20.43
C PRO A 724 19.16 44.14 20.91
N GLY A 725 18.74 43.59 22.06
CA GLY A 725 17.47 43.95 22.71
C GLY A 725 16.82 42.91 23.63
N LYS A 726 17.29 41.65 23.63
CA LYS A 726 16.80 40.62 24.58
C LYS A 726 17.87 40.30 25.61
N LYS A 727 17.59 40.52 26.90
CA LYS A 727 18.38 39.97 28.01
C LYS A 727 18.43 38.44 27.83
N LYS A 728 19.63 37.86 27.73
CA LYS A 728 19.80 36.41 27.67
C LYS A 728 19.35 35.80 29.01
N PRO A 729 18.51 34.75 29.01
CA PRO A 729 18.37 33.90 30.18
C PRO A 729 19.67 33.10 30.38
N LEU A 730 20.00 32.79 31.64
CA LEU A 730 21.18 32.03 32.07
C LEU A 730 21.22 30.56 31.58
N SER A 731 20.39 30.16 30.63
CA SER A 731 20.15 28.77 30.23
C SER A 731 21.15 28.17 29.23
N SER A 732 22.30 28.79 28.97
CA SER A 732 23.26 28.31 27.94
C SER A 732 24.41 27.43 28.47
N ILE A 733 24.32 26.95 29.71
CA ILE A 733 25.24 25.95 30.27
C ILE A 733 24.41 24.75 30.75
N LEU A 734 23.82 24.01 29.80
CA LEU A 734 23.19 22.71 30.03
C LEU A 734 23.99 21.61 29.33
N ARG A 735 25.24 21.43 29.76
CA ARG A 735 26.01 20.21 29.56
C ARG A 735 26.77 19.90 30.85
N PHE A 736 26.12 19.15 31.73
CA PHE A 736 26.73 18.15 32.60
C PHE A 736 25.77 16.99 32.71
#